data_AF-A0A3D4XW26-F1
#
_entry.id   AF-A0A3D4XW26-F1
#
_cell.length_a   1.000
_cell.length_b   1.000
_cell.length_c   1.000
_cell.angle_alpha   90.00
_cell.angle_beta   90.00
_cell.angle_gamma   90.00
#
_symmetry.space_group_name_H-M   'P 1'
#
loop_
_entity.id
_entity.type
_entity.pdbx_description
1 polymer ?
#
loop_
_entity_poly.entity_id
_entity_poly.type
_entity_poly.pdbx_seq_one_letter_code
_entity_poly.pdbx_strand_id
1 'polypeptide(L)'
;MKLIKATLAFNLLVISSIYSITKKWEAGDNLAIKFQSSTNFQLPEEERVQIAAHVPGFKDKIKENYTQSLVINHIYIQREQIKLTHQDNRITIKSPWRDNLPEDFIHLLYGAARLQWLKNKTFPVHSACIGTDKDGYILLVGPSNSGKTSLMLKSIENHEFKVFSGDKTLVKFENSNLVAIAGTRTITTLKEEAPRWSSIPKEKEYTLGTRIIFQLPSSYYTNLKRVPIRQIFFVKLNDGRCIDTQFNSLSALHSLFPIFLDKHREDVLLGADQELLNGNVKKKIKKYLAQKLYESLKKIETYNIVGSLNDVTNFIKNKYQSLSLEKTSHEKINPKNIVVGVCGIGNGHCNRQLPIISTLLEQNHQITILTYGDGLSFFKNKFGQHKNVTIILVANPYFVGCPQGLDFEKTALSSKNNVDFNHINSQAMHLLSQKIGTPDLVISDYEMVAAQYAYAKQVPLLTLDQQSKYLVGKFEATLNKTSYIDEIERLNLFFPLAAKRIATSFFKVEKINNKEVEVLPSILKNDIVQAKNHPLSKHPSLLLYITSQQLVDFPLDEWIQVLKSALPEHFEVHCFLPKQLELPQDKPRIYFYHHGKMFNECLFKAHGIITTAGHTLLSEAMYLEKPVYAIPLPLYEQQLNAHIIAEGKFGICDKTLTATSLQTFIENLEQYKKNIQNDTMFLFKENGHDSIIKEINKMLKENI
;
A
#
# COMPACT_ATOMS: atom_id res chain seq x y z
N MET A 1 72.44 30.69 24.98
CA MET A 1 71.12 30.17 25.42
C MET A 1 69.99 30.25 24.39
N LYS A 2 70.03 31.12 23.36
CA LYS A 2 69.00 31.11 22.27
C LYS A 2 69.26 30.06 21.17
N LEU A 3 70.50 29.60 20.99
CA LEU A 3 70.84 28.57 19.99
C LEU A 3 70.41 27.14 20.40
N ILE A 4 70.43 26.81 21.70
CA ILE A 4 70.11 25.45 22.21
C ILE A 4 68.59 25.17 22.17
N LYS A 5 67.73 26.18 22.26
CA LYS A 5 66.28 26.02 22.07
C LYS A 5 65.89 25.80 20.60
N ALA A 6 66.69 26.30 19.65
CA ALA A 6 66.49 26.02 18.23
C ALA A 6 66.92 24.58 17.88
N THR A 7 68.02 24.09 18.47
CA THR A 7 68.48 22.70 18.24
C THR A 7 67.56 21.66 18.90
N LEU A 8 66.93 21.95 20.05
CA LEU A 8 65.90 21.06 20.60
C LEU A 8 64.58 21.09 19.80
N ALA A 9 64.20 22.25 19.23
CA ALA A 9 63.03 22.33 18.37
C ALA A 9 63.25 21.64 17.01
N PHE A 10 64.48 21.68 16.47
CA PHE A 10 64.85 20.97 15.25
C PHE A 10 65.00 19.45 15.49
N ASN A 11 65.53 19.03 16.65
CA ASN A 11 65.60 17.60 17.01
C ASN A 11 64.23 17.00 17.39
N LEU A 12 63.26 17.78 17.87
CA LEU A 12 61.86 17.33 18.01
C LEU A 12 61.13 17.19 16.67
N LEU A 13 61.53 17.95 15.64
CA LEU A 13 61.02 17.79 14.28
C LEU A 13 61.65 16.60 13.54
N VAL A 14 62.91 16.25 13.86
CA VAL A 14 63.66 15.18 13.16
C VAL A 14 63.46 13.78 13.76
N ILE A 15 62.97 13.65 15.01
CA ILE A 15 62.69 12.33 15.62
C ILE A 15 61.31 11.75 15.22
N SER A 16 60.47 12.45 14.44
CA SER A 16 59.18 11.91 13.99
C SER A 16 59.23 11.13 12.66
N SER A 17 60.42 10.87 12.12
CA SER A 17 60.64 9.96 10.98
C SER A 17 60.64 8.47 11.37
N ILE A 18 60.19 8.13 12.59
CA ILE A 18 59.91 6.75 13.01
C ILE A 18 58.75 6.23 12.17
N TYR A 19 59.07 5.41 11.16
CA TYR A 19 58.19 4.59 10.32
C TYR A 19 56.69 4.66 10.66
N SER A 20 56.04 5.80 10.36
CA SER A 20 54.63 5.96 10.67
C SER A 20 53.82 5.27 9.59
N ILE A 21 53.22 4.13 9.92
CA ILE A 21 52.36 3.43 8.99
C ILE A 21 51.08 4.23 8.87
N THR A 22 50.77 4.63 7.64
CA THR A 22 49.59 5.43 7.32
C THR A 22 48.56 4.56 6.65
N LYS A 23 47.40 4.42 7.29
CA LYS A 23 46.19 3.85 6.70
C LYS A 23 45.23 4.98 6.31
N LYS A 24 44.49 4.75 5.24
CA LYS A 24 43.65 5.74 4.58
C LYS A 24 42.30 5.10 4.30
N TRP A 25 41.25 5.62 4.94
CA TRP A 25 39.90 5.12 4.81
C TRP A 25 38.93 6.22 4.38
N GLU A 26 37.77 5.81 3.94
CA GLU A 26 36.63 6.67 3.63
C GLU A 26 35.48 6.32 4.57
N ALA A 27 34.73 7.32 5.00
CA ALA A 27 33.49 7.13 5.73
C ALA A 27 32.41 8.12 5.26
N GLY A 28 31.16 7.66 5.27
CA GLY A 28 30.03 8.41 4.73
C GLY A 28 30.13 8.62 3.22
N ASP A 29 29.76 9.83 2.78
CA ASP A 29 29.84 10.22 1.36
C ASP A 29 31.16 10.94 1.01
N ASN A 30 31.79 11.63 1.97
CA ASN A 30 32.90 12.56 1.70
C ASN A 30 33.92 12.76 2.84
N LEU A 31 34.00 11.89 3.84
CA LEU A 31 35.00 12.02 4.92
C LEU A 31 36.20 11.11 4.65
N ALA A 32 37.36 11.70 4.36
CA ALA A 32 38.62 10.97 4.35
C ALA A 32 39.13 10.80 5.78
N ILE A 33 39.57 9.60 6.14
CA ILE A 33 40.15 9.28 7.45
C ILE A 33 41.59 8.86 7.22
N LYS A 34 42.52 9.55 7.89
CA LYS A 34 43.94 9.22 7.90
C LYS A 34 44.31 8.70 9.28
N PHE A 35 44.57 7.41 9.39
CA PHE A 35 45.11 6.81 10.61
C PHE A 35 46.62 6.68 10.48
N GLN A 36 47.38 7.29 11.39
CA GLN A 36 48.84 7.22 11.43
C GLN A 36 49.26 6.59 12.74
N SER A 37 50.08 5.55 12.71
CA SER A 37 50.55 4.89 13.93
C SER A 37 52.08 4.82 13.97
N SER A 38 52.66 4.93 15.16
CA SER A 38 54.07 4.64 15.42
C SER A 38 54.40 3.14 15.46
N THR A 39 53.39 2.27 15.34
CA THR A 39 53.50 0.80 15.27
C THR A 39 52.76 0.28 14.04
N ASN A 40 53.15 -0.90 13.57
CA ASN A 40 52.42 -1.57 12.50
C ASN A 40 51.11 -2.16 13.03
N PHE A 41 50.01 -1.83 12.36
CA PHE A 41 48.71 -2.43 12.62
C PHE A 41 48.25 -3.20 11.40
N GLN A 42 47.81 -4.42 11.65
CA GLN A 42 47.01 -5.18 10.72
C GLN A 42 45.55 -4.76 10.87
N LEU A 43 44.80 -4.93 9.80
CA LEU A 43 43.35 -4.77 9.81
C LEU A 43 42.80 -6.02 9.11
N PRO A 44 42.60 -7.13 9.86
CA PRO A 44 41.97 -8.33 9.35
C PRO A 44 40.58 -8.05 8.75
N GLU A 45 40.06 -8.99 7.97
CA GLU A 45 38.74 -8.84 7.35
C GLU A 45 37.62 -8.70 8.39
N GLU A 46 37.70 -9.45 9.49
CA GLU A 46 36.74 -9.37 10.58
C GLU A 46 36.65 -7.95 11.18
N GLU A 47 37.80 -7.33 11.51
CA GLU A 47 37.85 -5.96 12.02
C GLU A 47 37.30 -4.95 10.99
N ARG A 48 37.58 -5.14 9.69
CA ARG A 48 36.99 -4.31 8.62
C ARG A 48 35.47 -4.40 8.62
N VAL A 49 34.92 -5.61 8.77
CA VAL A 49 33.48 -5.86 8.79
C VAL A 49 32.85 -5.25 10.04
N GLN A 50 33.52 -5.33 11.20
CA GLN A 50 33.09 -4.68 12.43
C GLN A 50 33.09 -3.15 12.34
N ILE A 51 34.13 -2.54 11.76
CA ILE A 51 34.15 -1.11 11.49
C ILE A 51 33.01 -0.73 10.54
N ALA A 52 32.79 -1.49 9.46
CA ALA A 52 31.70 -1.23 8.52
C ALA A 52 30.30 -1.39 9.13
N ALA A 53 30.14 -2.19 10.18
CA ALA A 53 28.90 -2.27 10.96
C ALA A 53 28.68 -1.02 11.84
N HIS A 54 29.74 -0.32 12.23
CA HIS A 54 29.67 0.83 13.11
C HIS A 54 29.70 2.17 12.39
N VAL A 55 30.48 2.26 11.32
CA VAL A 55 30.82 3.48 10.59
C VAL A 55 30.09 3.45 9.24
N PRO A 56 29.01 4.23 9.06
CA PRO A 56 28.25 4.23 7.81
C PRO A 56 29.10 4.67 6.63
N GLY A 57 29.00 3.95 5.50
CA GLY A 57 29.77 4.22 4.28
C GLY A 57 31.27 3.90 4.36
N PHE A 58 31.72 3.12 5.36
CA PHE A 58 33.14 2.78 5.50
C PHE A 58 33.71 2.05 4.27
N LYS A 59 34.88 2.50 3.79
CA LYS A 59 35.67 1.81 2.76
C LYS A 59 37.15 1.88 3.08
N ASP A 60 37.85 0.77 2.82
CA ASP A 60 39.30 0.63 3.04
C ASP A 60 40.16 1.31 1.94
N LYS A 61 39.53 1.99 0.97
CA LYS A 61 40.20 2.75 -0.11
C LYS A 61 39.61 4.15 -0.22
N ILE A 62 40.47 5.13 -0.47
CA ILE A 62 40.14 6.55 -0.64
C ILE A 62 40.03 6.89 -2.14
N LYS A 63 38.99 7.62 -2.55
CA LYS A 63 38.93 8.35 -3.84
C LYS A 63 39.73 9.66 -3.80
N GLU A 64 40.27 10.09 -4.93
CA GLU A 64 41.29 11.15 -5.01
C GLU A 64 40.81 12.58 -4.62
N ASN A 65 39.51 12.82 -4.42
CA ASN A 65 38.94 14.18 -4.31
C ASN A 65 38.13 14.45 -3.02
N TYR A 66 38.72 14.27 -1.82
CA TYR A 66 38.03 14.63 -0.57
C TYR A 66 38.37 16.03 -0.07
N THR A 67 37.33 16.81 0.22
CA THR A 67 37.43 18.16 0.79
C THR A 67 37.68 18.19 2.29
N GLN A 68 37.46 17.08 3.00
CA GLN A 68 37.48 17.03 4.47
C GLN A 68 38.22 15.79 4.97
N SER A 69 39.14 15.99 5.92
CA SER A 69 39.95 14.91 6.48
C SER A 69 39.85 14.87 8.01
N LEU A 70 39.64 13.68 8.56
CA LEU A 70 39.86 13.33 9.96
C LEU A 70 41.23 12.67 10.07
N VAL A 71 42.09 13.13 10.98
CA VAL A 71 43.39 12.52 11.24
C VAL A 71 43.39 11.92 12.64
N ILE A 72 43.67 10.63 12.75
CA ILE A 72 43.85 9.93 14.02
C ILE A 72 45.31 9.48 14.09
N ASN A 73 46.06 10.06 15.01
CA ASN A 73 47.45 9.72 15.28
C ASN A 73 47.51 8.81 16.50
N HIS A 74 48.03 7.61 16.33
CA HIS A 74 48.34 6.69 17.42
C HIS A 74 49.84 6.72 17.72
N ILE A 75 50.17 6.89 18.99
CA ILE A 75 51.54 6.83 19.51
C ILE A 75 51.58 5.71 20.54
N TYR A 76 52.30 4.65 20.21
CA TYR A 76 52.50 3.54 21.14
C TYR A 76 53.24 3.99 22.38
N ILE A 77 52.75 3.57 23.54
CA ILE A 77 53.40 3.72 24.84
C ILE A 77 53.34 2.39 25.57
N GLN A 78 54.41 2.04 26.29
CA GLN A 78 54.43 0.78 27.07
C GLN A 78 53.51 0.79 28.30
N ARG A 79 53.14 1.97 28.80
CA ARG A 79 52.25 2.09 29.97
C ARG A 79 50.80 1.86 29.57
N GLU A 80 50.03 1.21 30.44
CA GLU A 80 48.60 0.92 30.21
C GLU A 80 47.69 2.16 30.23
N GLN A 81 48.23 3.34 30.59
CA GLN A 81 47.49 4.58 30.65
C GLN A 81 47.29 5.21 29.26
N ILE A 82 46.06 5.20 28.77
CA ILE A 82 45.62 5.90 27.56
C ILE A 82 45.62 7.41 27.83
N LYS A 83 46.07 8.19 26.84
CA LYS A 83 45.93 9.65 26.81
C LYS A 83 45.36 10.12 25.48
N LEU A 84 44.35 10.97 25.53
CA LEU A 84 43.67 11.49 24.36
C LEU A 84 43.85 13.01 24.25
N THR A 85 44.18 13.48 23.04
CA THR A 85 44.06 14.90 22.71
C THR A 85 43.22 15.07 21.46
N HIS A 86 42.28 16.00 21.50
CA HIS A 86 41.38 16.29 20.39
C HIS A 86 41.45 17.78 20.04
N GLN A 87 41.82 18.07 18.79
CA GLN A 87 41.87 19.43 18.23
C GLN A 87 41.20 19.42 16.85
N ASP A 88 39.99 19.97 16.76
CA ASP A 88 39.19 20.06 15.54
C ASP A 88 39.01 18.70 14.83
N ASN A 89 39.80 18.46 13.78
CA ASN A 89 39.78 17.26 12.93
C ASN A 89 40.99 16.34 13.16
N ARG A 90 41.77 16.60 14.21
CA ARG A 90 42.92 15.78 14.60
C ARG A 90 42.70 15.21 15.99
N ILE A 91 42.86 13.91 16.11
CA ILE A 91 42.88 13.18 17.36
C ILE A 91 44.27 12.57 17.50
N THR A 92 44.90 12.73 18.66
CA THR A 92 46.10 11.97 19.01
C THR A 92 45.79 11.12 20.22
N ILE A 93 46.01 9.82 20.08
CA ILE A 93 45.88 8.84 21.14
C ILE A 93 47.25 8.26 21.46
N LYS A 94 47.60 8.26 22.74
CA LYS A 94 48.74 7.53 23.26
C LYS A 94 48.20 6.31 23.99
N SER A 95 48.55 5.10 23.56
CA SER A 95 48.01 3.86 24.13
C SER A 95 48.96 2.68 23.98
N PRO A 96 48.76 1.60 24.74
CA PRO A 96 49.51 0.35 24.59
C PRO A 96 49.07 -0.50 23.37
N TRP A 97 48.17 0.01 22.53
CA TRP A 97 47.63 -0.73 21.39
C TRP A 97 48.73 -1.13 20.41
N ARG A 98 48.75 -2.41 20.03
CA ARG A 98 49.79 -3.00 19.18
C ARG A 98 49.18 -4.13 18.36
N ASP A 99 49.73 -4.33 17.16
CA ASP A 99 49.43 -5.42 16.22
C ASP A 99 48.01 -5.36 15.62
N ASN A 100 46.96 -5.32 16.44
CA ASN A 100 45.54 -5.25 16.05
C ASN A 100 44.82 -4.06 16.72
N LEU A 101 43.72 -3.59 16.13
CA LEU A 101 42.95 -2.47 16.69
C LEU A 101 41.97 -2.97 17.76
N PRO A 102 41.94 -2.37 18.96
CA PRO A 102 41.02 -2.79 20.02
C PRO A 102 39.59 -2.30 19.76
N GLU A 103 38.61 -2.85 20.48
CA GLU A 103 37.20 -2.44 20.39
C GLU A 103 37.00 -0.93 20.64
N ASP A 104 37.73 -0.37 21.61
CA ASP A 104 37.76 1.08 21.90
C ASP A 104 38.03 1.93 20.66
N PHE A 105 38.86 1.43 19.73
CA PHE A 105 39.18 2.16 18.51
C PHE A 105 37.96 2.34 17.60
N ILE A 106 37.07 1.35 17.52
CA ILE A 106 35.86 1.43 16.69
C ILE A 106 34.94 2.53 17.22
N HIS A 107 34.81 2.61 18.55
CA HIS A 107 34.03 3.66 19.22
C HIS A 107 34.67 5.04 19.04
N LEU A 108 36.00 5.14 19.21
CA LEU A 108 36.76 6.36 18.98
C LEU A 108 36.59 6.86 17.53
N LEU A 109 36.78 5.97 16.56
CA LEU A 109 36.67 6.26 15.13
C LEU A 109 35.27 6.78 14.79
N TYR A 110 34.22 6.12 15.30
CA TYR A 110 32.84 6.57 15.10
C TYR A 110 32.58 7.94 15.75
N GLY A 111 32.96 8.12 17.03
CA GLY A 111 32.74 9.38 17.75
C GLY A 111 33.45 10.56 17.07
N ALA A 112 34.69 10.34 16.62
CA ALA A 112 35.48 11.29 15.87
C ALA A 112 34.83 11.65 14.51
N ALA A 113 34.39 10.63 13.75
CA ALA A 113 33.73 10.81 12.47
C ALA A 113 32.38 11.55 12.63
N ARG A 114 31.60 11.20 13.67
CA ARG A 114 30.34 11.87 14.05
C ARG A 114 30.55 13.36 14.25
N LEU A 115 31.57 13.78 14.99
CA LEU A 115 31.86 15.19 15.20
C LEU A 115 32.15 15.92 13.87
N GLN A 116 32.89 15.30 12.94
CA GLN A 116 33.11 15.86 11.62
C GLN A 116 31.83 15.91 10.79
N TRP A 117 31.03 14.85 10.74
CA TRP A 117 29.76 14.87 10.01
C TRP A 117 28.82 15.97 10.51
N LEU A 118 28.67 16.11 11.83
CA LEU A 118 27.82 17.13 12.44
C LEU A 118 28.33 18.55 12.16
N LYS A 119 29.66 18.78 12.20
CA LYS A 119 30.29 20.05 11.78
C LYS A 119 29.91 20.41 10.33
N ASN A 120 29.73 19.40 9.50
CA ASN A 120 29.39 19.50 8.09
C ASN A 120 27.91 19.30 7.77
N LYS A 121 27.04 19.44 8.78
CA LYS A 121 25.58 19.36 8.65
C LYS A 121 25.11 18.03 8.04
N THR A 122 25.87 16.97 8.30
CA THR A 122 25.52 15.58 8.02
C THR A 122 25.21 14.91 9.35
N PHE A 123 24.07 14.23 9.44
CA PHE A 123 23.51 13.76 10.69
C PHE A 123 23.50 12.24 10.73
N PRO A 124 24.21 11.60 11.67
CA PRO A 124 24.11 10.16 11.88
C PRO A 124 22.84 9.85 12.66
N VAL A 125 21.96 9.06 12.04
CA VAL A 125 20.69 8.63 12.62
C VAL A 125 20.79 7.15 12.94
N HIS A 126 20.62 6.77 14.21
CA HIS A 126 20.55 5.37 14.61
C HIS A 126 19.24 4.73 14.10
N SER A 127 19.31 4.17 12.90
CA SER A 127 18.17 3.80 12.08
C SER A 127 18.53 2.83 10.97
N ALA A 128 17.61 1.92 10.66
CA ALA A 128 17.62 1.21 9.39
C ALA A 128 16.92 2.05 8.32
N CYS A 129 17.34 1.91 7.07
CA CYS A 129 16.77 2.60 5.92
C CYS A 129 16.47 1.60 4.82
N ILE A 130 15.19 1.43 4.52
CA ILE A 130 14.67 0.47 3.52
C ILE A 130 13.69 1.15 2.59
N GLY A 131 13.47 0.59 1.42
CA GLY A 131 12.58 1.17 0.43
C GLY A 131 12.75 0.56 -0.95
N THR A 132 12.27 1.25 -1.96
CA THR A 132 12.44 0.85 -3.35
C THR A 132 13.09 1.98 -4.13
N ASP A 133 13.84 1.64 -5.18
CA ASP A 133 14.48 2.65 -6.03
C ASP A 133 13.45 3.55 -6.74
N LYS A 134 12.23 3.06 -6.95
CA LYS A 134 11.12 3.78 -7.58
C LYS A 134 10.41 4.70 -6.59
N ASP A 135 9.95 4.17 -5.46
CA ASP A 135 9.04 4.87 -4.55
C ASP A 135 9.75 5.56 -3.38
N GLY A 136 11.07 5.46 -3.29
CA GLY A 136 11.87 6.10 -2.25
C GLY A 136 12.01 5.25 -0.99
N TYR A 137 12.54 5.86 0.08
CA TYR A 137 12.99 5.12 1.26
C TYR A 137 12.36 5.65 2.54
N ILE A 138 12.28 4.79 3.54
CA ILE A 138 11.77 5.09 4.87
C ILE A 138 12.87 4.91 5.91
N LEU A 139 12.77 5.60 7.03
CA LEU A 139 13.64 5.40 8.18
C LEU A 139 12.90 4.64 9.27
N LEU A 140 13.46 3.50 9.69
CA LEU A 140 13.05 2.79 10.90
C LEU A 140 13.92 3.27 12.06
N VAL A 141 13.34 4.04 12.95
CA VAL A 141 14.03 4.64 14.10
C VAL A 141 13.51 4.04 15.40
N GLY A 142 14.35 4.04 16.43
CA GLY A 142 13.98 3.53 17.74
C GLY A 142 15.22 3.20 18.57
N PRO A 143 15.06 2.99 19.89
CA PRO A 143 16.17 2.62 20.76
C PRO A 143 16.81 1.29 20.33
N SER A 144 17.97 0.96 20.89
CA SER A 144 18.55 -0.38 20.75
C SER A 144 17.52 -1.44 21.16
N ASN A 145 17.50 -2.56 20.44
CA ASN A 145 16.55 -3.67 20.64
C ASN A 145 15.06 -3.33 20.41
N SER A 146 14.75 -2.21 19.73
CA SER A 146 13.36 -1.91 19.37
C SER A 146 12.82 -2.73 18.19
N GLY A 147 13.66 -3.58 17.59
CA GLY A 147 13.29 -4.45 16.47
C GLY A 147 13.53 -3.88 15.07
N LYS A 148 14.32 -2.80 14.94
CA LYS A 148 14.68 -2.20 13.63
C LYS A 148 15.25 -3.21 12.64
N THR A 149 16.25 -3.98 13.07
CA THR A 149 16.91 -5.00 12.22
C THR A 149 15.94 -6.11 11.85
N SER A 150 15.14 -6.58 12.82
CA SER A 150 14.15 -7.63 12.61
C SER A 150 13.08 -7.19 11.60
N LEU A 151 12.61 -5.93 11.70
CA LEU A 151 11.67 -5.34 10.75
C LEU A 151 12.28 -5.17 9.37
N MET A 152 13.52 -4.69 9.28
CA MET A 152 14.25 -4.62 8.01
C MET A 152 14.37 -6.00 7.35
N LEU A 153 14.84 -7.01 8.08
CA LEU A 153 15.01 -8.37 7.55
C LEU A 153 13.67 -8.97 7.10
N LYS A 154 12.60 -8.77 7.87
CA LYS A 154 11.25 -9.21 7.48
C LYS A 154 10.75 -8.49 6.23
N SER A 155 11.05 -7.20 6.10
CA SER A 155 10.65 -6.34 4.98
C SER A 155 11.33 -6.72 3.66
N ILE A 156 12.51 -7.33 3.71
CA ILE A 156 13.26 -7.73 2.51
C ILE A 156 13.15 -9.23 2.17
N GLU A 157 12.51 -10.03 3.03
CA GLU A 157 12.44 -11.49 2.91
C GLU A 157 11.88 -11.93 1.55
N ASN A 158 10.88 -11.22 1.03
CA ASN A 158 10.26 -11.48 -0.29
C ASN A 158 10.80 -10.58 -1.41
N HIS A 159 11.97 -9.94 -1.22
CA HIS A 159 12.55 -8.95 -2.15
C HIS A 159 11.66 -7.73 -2.46
N GLU A 160 10.67 -7.44 -1.62
CA GLU A 160 9.78 -6.28 -1.79
C GLU A 160 10.52 -4.96 -1.53
N PHE A 161 11.43 -4.96 -0.56
CA PHE A 161 12.27 -3.82 -0.22
C PHE A 161 13.75 -4.08 -0.45
N LYS A 162 14.48 -3.00 -0.71
CA LYS A 162 15.94 -2.93 -0.71
C LYS A 162 16.45 -2.22 0.52
N VAL A 163 17.63 -2.61 0.98
CA VAL A 163 18.37 -1.98 2.08
C VAL A 163 19.24 -0.86 1.54
N PHE A 164 19.07 0.35 2.07
CA PHE A 164 20.05 1.42 1.97
C PHE A 164 21.01 1.40 3.16
N SER A 165 20.49 1.08 4.35
CA SER A 165 21.25 1.03 5.61
C SER A 165 20.62 0.07 6.63
N GLY A 166 21.45 -0.66 7.38
CA GLY A 166 20.99 -1.66 8.35
C GLY A 166 20.90 -1.19 9.81
N ASP A 167 21.74 -0.25 10.24
CA ASP A 167 21.81 0.18 11.65
C ASP A 167 22.05 1.69 11.83
N LYS A 168 22.89 2.30 10.99
CA LYS A 168 23.15 3.74 11.04
C LYS A 168 23.08 4.38 9.67
N THR A 169 22.18 5.34 9.53
CA THR A 169 21.97 6.07 8.29
C THR A 169 22.51 7.49 8.43
N LEU A 170 23.44 7.89 7.56
CA LEU A 170 23.83 9.30 7.43
C LEU A 170 22.82 10.02 6.55
N VAL A 171 22.28 11.11 7.08
CA VAL A 171 21.32 11.94 6.36
C VAL A 171 21.79 13.38 6.24
N LYS A 172 21.29 14.06 5.21
CA LYS A 172 21.52 15.48 4.95
C LYS A 172 20.23 16.14 4.49
N PHE A 173 20.14 17.45 4.69
CA PHE A 173 19.06 18.25 4.14
C PHE A 173 19.51 18.88 2.83
N GLU A 174 18.90 18.48 1.72
CA GLU A 174 19.20 18.96 0.36
C GLU A 174 17.91 19.47 -0.29
N ASN A 175 17.90 20.72 -0.78
CA ASN A 175 16.72 21.34 -1.41
C ASN A 175 15.42 21.19 -0.58
N SER A 176 15.53 21.35 0.74
CA SER A 176 14.42 21.18 1.71
C SER A 176 13.86 19.76 1.84
N ASN A 177 14.59 18.75 1.34
CA ASN A 177 14.27 17.33 1.50
C ASN A 177 15.29 16.65 2.43
N LEU A 178 14.83 15.65 3.19
CA LEU A 178 15.69 14.77 3.95
C LEU A 178 16.19 13.64 3.03
N VAL A 179 17.51 13.51 2.91
CA VAL A 179 18.15 12.55 1.99
C VAL A 179 19.14 11.70 2.77
N ALA A 180 19.05 10.37 2.64
CA ALA A 180 20.09 9.48 3.11
C ALA A 180 21.24 9.40 2.09
N ILE A 181 22.47 9.55 2.57
CA ILE A 181 23.66 9.70 1.72
C ILE A 181 24.71 8.60 1.94
N ALA A 182 24.62 7.89 3.06
CA ALA A 182 25.43 6.70 3.35
C ALA A 182 24.77 5.88 4.45
N GLY A 183 25.11 4.60 4.54
CA GLY A 183 24.54 3.68 5.52
C GLY A 183 25.52 2.59 5.92
N THR A 184 25.22 1.88 7.01
CA THR A 184 25.91 0.64 7.36
C THR A 184 25.31 -0.48 6.52
N ARG A 185 26.11 -1.14 5.68
CA ARG A 185 25.64 -2.28 4.88
C ARG A 185 25.75 -3.59 5.64
N THR A 186 26.71 -3.69 6.54
CA THR A 186 26.82 -4.84 7.44
C THR A 186 25.65 -4.86 8.44
N ILE A 187 25.01 -6.02 8.57
CA ILE A 187 23.86 -6.28 9.43
C ILE A 187 24.33 -6.99 10.69
N THR A 188 23.71 -6.67 11.82
CA THR A 188 23.97 -7.33 13.10
C THR A 188 22.68 -7.83 13.73
N THR A 189 22.61 -9.13 14.02
CA THR A 189 21.47 -9.77 14.71
C THR A 189 21.93 -10.44 16.00
N LEU A 190 21.01 -10.72 16.92
CA LEU A 190 21.30 -11.60 18.05
C LEU A 190 21.47 -13.04 17.54
N LYS A 191 22.38 -13.80 18.16
CA LYS A 191 22.63 -15.21 17.82
C LYS A 191 21.38 -16.07 17.96
N GLU A 192 20.56 -15.78 18.97
CA GLU A 192 19.29 -16.48 19.23
C GLU A 192 18.22 -16.21 18.16
N GLU A 193 18.28 -15.06 17.47
CA GLU A 193 17.37 -14.74 16.37
C GLU A 193 17.83 -15.31 15.02
N ALA A 194 19.06 -15.80 14.91
CA ALA A 194 19.63 -16.24 13.64
C ALA A 194 18.81 -17.33 12.92
N PRO A 195 18.22 -18.34 13.61
CA PRO A 195 17.38 -19.36 12.97
C PRO A 195 16.13 -18.78 12.28
N ARG A 196 15.60 -17.67 12.81
CA ARG A 196 14.43 -16.96 12.25
C ARG A 196 14.70 -16.41 10.85
N TRP A 197 15.96 -16.12 10.54
CA TRP A 197 16.40 -15.51 9.27
C TRP A 197 17.17 -16.50 8.40
N SER A 198 16.89 -17.80 8.53
CA SER A 198 17.56 -18.86 7.76
C SER A 198 17.23 -18.80 6.26
N SER A 199 16.05 -18.26 5.90
CA SER A 199 15.62 -18.02 4.51
C SER A 199 16.44 -16.94 3.80
N ILE A 200 17.11 -16.05 4.54
CA ILE A 200 17.84 -14.91 3.98
C ILE A 200 19.31 -15.30 3.78
N PRO A 201 19.85 -15.19 2.55
CA PRO A 201 21.25 -15.49 2.26
C PRO A 201 22.18 -14.51 2.97
N LYS A 202 23.29 -15.04 3.49
CA LYS A 202 24.30 -14.29 4.24
C LYS A 202 25.66 -14.45 3.57
N GLU A 203 26.36 -13.35 3.41
CA GLU A 203 27.74 -13.28 2.94
C GLU A 203 28.62 -12.73 4.07
N LYS A 204 29.89 -13.17 4.16
CA LYS A 204 30.86 -12.66 5.13
C LYS A 204 30.33 -12.69 6.57
N GLU A 205 29.87 -13.86 7.00
CA GLU A 205 29.27 -14.08 8.31
C GLU A 205 30.34 -14.35 9.38
N TYR A 206 30.26 -13.63 10.51
CA TYR A 206 31.14 -13.77 11.66
C TYR A 206 30.30 -13.74 12.94
N THR A 207 30.74 -14.47 13.98
CA THR A 207 30.12 -14.45 15.31
C THR A 207 30.95 -13.59 16.24
N LEU A 208 30.33 -12.58 16.85
CA LEU A 208 30.95 -11.67 17.82
C LEU A 208 30.16 -11.67 19.13
N GLY A 209 30.63 -12.41 20.13
CA GLY A 209 29.94 -12.58 21.40
C GLY A 209 28.53 -13.14 21.22
N THR A 210 27.50 -12.37 21.62
CA THR A 210 26.08 -12.75 21.50
C THR A 210 25.44 -12.35 20.16
N ARG A 211 26.22 -11.79 19.23
CA ARG A 211 25.73 -11.26 17.96
C ARG A 211 26.36 -11.98 16.77
N ILE A 212 25.61 -12.03 15.69
CA ILE A 212 26.10 -12.44 14.36
C ILE A 212 26.15 -11.21 13.48
N ILE A 213 27.24 -11.06 12.75
CA ILE A 213 27.49 -9.96 11.83
C ILE A 213 27.63 -10.54 10.43
N PHE A 214 26.88 -10.03 9.46
CA PHE A 214 26.90 -10.52 8.08
C PHE A 214 26.55 -9.41 7.08
N GLN A 215 26.79 -9.65 5.81
CA GLN A 215 26.30 -8.85 4.69
C GLN A 215 25.25 -9.64 3.91
N LEU A 216 24.37 -8.93 3.21
CA LEU A 216 23.46 -9.57 2.25
C LEU A 216 24.13 -9.61 0.86
N PRO A 217 23.64 -10.46 -0.06
CA PRO A 217 23.97 -10.34 -1.46
C PRO A 217 23.64 -8.96 -2.02
N SER A 218 24.41 -8.52 -3.02
CA SER A 218 24.29 -7.18 -3.60
C SER A 218 22.88 -6.83 -4.10
N SER A 219 22.09 -7.83 -4.52
CA SER A 219 20.70 -7.69 -4.98
C SER A 219 19.73 -7.15 -3.92
N TYR A 220 20.01 -7.35 -2.64
CA TYR A 220 19.19 -6.85 -1.54
C TYR A 220 19.43 -5.37 -1.23
N TYR A 221 20.48 -4.77 -1.78
CA TYR A 221 20.77 -3.37 -1.57
C TYR A 221 20.43 -2.53 -2.79
N THR A 222 20.22 -1.26 -2.54
CA THR A 222 20.12 -0.26 -3.60
C THR A 222 21.48 0.06 -4.21
N ASN A 223 21.46 0.35 -5.51
CA ASN A 223 22.61 0.90 -6.23
C ASN A 223 22.63 2.44 -6.20
N LEU A 224 21.58 3.08 -5.67
CA LEU A 224 21.50 4.52 -5.54
C LEU A 224 22.46 5.00 -4.45
N LYS A 225 23.30 5.97 -4.79
CA LYS A 225 24.23 6.59 -3.82
C LYS A 225 23.50 7.45 -2.77
N ARG A 226 22.34 7.97 -3.14
CA ARG A 226 21.54 8.87 -2.31
C ARG A 226 20.07 8.57 -2.51
N VAL A 227 19.30 8.56 -1.44
CA VAL A 227 17.88 8.23 -1.49
C VAL A 227 17.03 9.22 -0.67
N PRO A 228 15.90 9.70 -1.20
CA PRO A 228 15.01 10.58 -0.46
C PRO A 228 14.24 9.81 0.61
N ILE A 229 14.17 10.37 1.82
CA ILE A 229 13.36 9.83 2.92
C ILE A 229 11.93 10.35 2.79
N ARG A 230 10.98 9.40 2.74
CA ARG A 230 9.55 9.67 2.49
C ARG A 230 8.71 9.59 3.76
N GLN A 231 9.00 8.63 4.62
CA GLN A 231 8.35 8.48 5.93
C GLN A 231 9.38 8.07 6.99
N ILE A 232 9.02 8.32 8.24
CA ILE A 232 9.80 7.92 9.41
C ILE A 232 8.90 7.11 10.34
N PHE A 233 9.36 5.93 10.74
CA PHE A 233 8.65 5.03 11.64
C PHE A 233 9.44 4.86 12.91
N PHE A 234 8.92 5.37 14.02
CA PHE A 234 9.41 5.10 15.36
C PHE A 234 8.84 3.75 15.81
N VAL A 235 9.68 2.72 15.79
CA VAL A 235 9.24 1.33 15.95
C VAL A 235 9.67 0.72 17.28
N LYS A 236 8.77 -0.05 17.89
CA LYS A 236 9.07 -0.93 19.02
C LYS A 236 8.28 -2.24 18.91
N LEU A 237 8.96 -3.37 18.77
CA LEU A 237 8.29 -4.67 18.78
C LEU A 237 7.79 -5.03 20.18
N ASN A 238 6.53 -5.42 20.27
CA ASN A 238 5.85 -5.90 21.47
C ASN A 238 4.56 -6.63 21.08
N ASP A 239 4.51 -7.95 21.28
CA ASP A 239 3.36 -8.77 20.88
C ASP A 239 2.09 -8.48 21.70
N GLY A 240 2.22 -7.90 22.90
CA GLY A 240 1.09 -7.63 23.81
C GLY A 240 0.53 -6.21 23.74
N ARG A 241 1.00 -5.35 22.81
CA ARG A 241 0.57 -3.95 22.74
C ARG A 241 0.54 -3.45 21.30
N CYS A 242 -0.61 -2.91 20.89
CA CYS A 242 -0.75 -2.23 19.59
C CYS A 242 -0.87 -0.71 19.78
N ILE A 243 0.00 0.06 19.12
CA ILE A 243 -0.08 1.51 18.97
C ILE A 243 0.30 1.84 17.53
N ASP A 244 -0.45 2.70 16.88
CA ASP A 244 -0.24 3.11 15.48
C ASP A 244 -0.57 4.60 15.27
N THR A 245 0.11 5.45 16.05
CA THR A 245 -0.20 6.88 16.12
C THR A 245 0.69 7.71 15.21
N GLN A 246 0.11 8.59 14.39
CA GLN A 246 0.89 9.58 13.63
C GLN A 246 1.27 10.75 14.54
N PHE A 247 2.55 11.12 14.54
CA PHE A 247 3.02 12.31 15.24
C PHE A 247 2.71 13.57 14.42
N ASN A 248 2.27 14.62 15.10
CA ASN A 248 2.38 15.96 14.53
C ASN A 248 3.86 16.38 14.43
N SER A 249 4.18 17.37 13.60
CA SER A 249 5.56 17.75 13.31
C SER A 249 6.35 18.21 14.55
N LEU A 250 5.70 18.76 15.57
CA LEU A 250 6.36 19.20 16.80
C LEU A 250 6.71 18.01 17.70
N SER A 251 5.77 17.09 17.93
CA SER A 251 6.01 15.85 18.67
C SER A 251 7.11 15.02 17.99
N ALA A 252 7.03 14.88 16.66
CA ALA A 252 8.06 14.20 15.86
C ALA A 252 9.44 14.86 16.03
N LEU A 253 9.52 16.19 16.04
CA LEU A 253 10.77 16.92 16.25
C LEU A 253 11.38 16.55 17.60
N HIS A 254 10.60 16.61 18.69
CA HIS A 254 11.11 16.32 20.03
C HIS A 254 11.59 14.86 20.19
N SER A 255 10.91 13.91 19.55
CA SER A 255 11.32 12.50 19.58
C SER A 255 12.55 12.21 18.71
N LEU A 256 12.65 12.83 17.53
CA LEU A 256 13.70 12.54 16.55
C LEU A 256 14.97 13.37 16.75
N PHE A 257 14.88 14.56 17.31
CA PHE A 257 16.03 15.45 17.50
C PHE A 257 17.23 14.79 18.22
N PRO A 258 17.07 14.09 19.37
CA PRO A 258 18.20 13.41 20.01
C PRO A 258 18.74 12.23 19.18
N ILE A 259 17.88 11.58 18.38
CA ILE A 259 18.27 10.45 17.52
C ILE A 259 19.11 10.93 16.33
N PHE A 260 18.77 12.08 15.74
CA PHE A 260 19.52 12.70 14.63
C PHE A 260 20.86 13.30 15.07
N LEU A 261 21.07 13.48 16.37
CA LEU A 261 22.37 13.79 16.94
C LEU A 261 23.11 12.54 17.40
N ASP A 262 22.51 11.35 17.31
CA ASP A 262 22.98 10.12 17.94
C ASP A 262 23.45 10.33 19.39
N LYS A 263 22.57 10.92 20.21
CA LYS A 263 22.91 11.33 21.58
C LYS A 263 23.33 10.16 22.49
N HIS A 264 22.86 8.95 22.20
CA HIS A 264 23.23 7.75 22.95
C HIS A 264 24.70 7.36 22.79
N ARG A 265 25.37 7.84 21.74
CA ARG A 265 26.79 7.62 21.45
C ARG A 265 27.53 8.96 21.36
N GLU A 266 27.09 9.95 22.13
CA GLU A 266 27.70 11.28 22.15
C GLU A 266 29.14 11.16 22.68
N ASP A 267 29.27 10.74 23.92
CA ASP A 267 30.54 10.61 24.61
C ASP A 267 31.14 9.21 24.44
N VAL A 268 32.46 9.15 24.23
CA VAL A 268 33.21 7.89 24.08
C VAL A 268 34.24 7.78 25.18
N LEU A 269 34.09 6.76 26.02
CA LEU A 269 35.08 6.38 27.04
C LEU A 269 36.15 5.49 26.41
N LEU A 270 37.40 5.68 26.83
CA LEU A 270 38.56 4.90 26.36
C LEU A 270 39.35 4.38 27.56
N GLY A 271 39.77 3.12 27.48
CA GLY A 271 40.50 2.47 28.58
C GLY A 271 39.63 2.33 29.82
N ALA A 272 38.35 2.00 29.63
CA ALA A 272 37.28 2.00 30.62
C ALA A 272 36.92 3.40 31.18
N ASP A 273 37.80 4.01 31.97
CA ASP A 273 37.55 5.27 32.69
C ASP A 273 38.68 6.32 32.53
N GLN A 274 39.72 6.00 31.77
CA GLN A 274 40.95 6.79 31.74
C GLN A 274 40.81 8.09 30.93
N GLU A 275 40.13 8.03 29.78
CA GLU A 275 39.99 9.17 28.88
C GLU A 275 38.58 9.24 28.27
N LEU A 276 38.20 10.46 27.88
CA LEU A 276 36.88 10.77 27.35
C LEU A 276 36.99 11.64 26.09
N LEU A 277 36.46 11.14 24.96
CA LEU A 277 36.19 12.00 23.82
C LEU A 277 34.85 12.70 24.03
N ASN A 278 34.89 14.01 24.28
CA ASN A 278 33.70 14.84 24.43
C ASN A 278 32.94 14.95 23.10
N GLY A 279 31.72 14.43 23.08
CA GLY A 279 30.87 14.37 21.89
C GLY A 279 30.05 15.62 21.60
N ASN A 280 30.15 16.64 22.45
CA ASN A 280 29.24 17.77 22.42
C ASN A 280 29.46 18.65 21.19
N VAL A 281 28.35 19.07 20.57
CA VAL A 281 28.37 19.90 19.36
C VAL A 281 27.88 21.32 19.63
N LYS A 282 28.44 22.28 18.89
CA LYS A 282 28.15 23.71 19.02
C LYS A 282 26.64 23.99 18.89
N LYS A 283 26.13 24.94 19.69
CA LYS A 283 24.72 25.38 19.69
C LYS A 283 24.17 25.74 18.30
N LYS A 284 25.03 26.30 17.42
CA LYS A 284 24.69 26.63 16.03
C LYS A 284 24.27 25.40 15.20
N ILE A 285 24.94 24.26 15.40
CA ILE A 285 24.62 23.00 14.69
C ILE A 285 23.30 22.44 15.20
N LYS A 286 23.10 22.43 16.54
CA LYS A 286 21.85 21.99 17.18
C LYS A 286 20.65 22.83 16.69
N LYS A 287 20.79 24.16 16.62
CA LYS A 287 19.75 25.06 16.06
C LYS A 287 19.48 24.76 14.57
N TYR A 288 20.53 24.56 13.77
CA TYR A 288 20.37 24.23 12.35
C TYR A 288 19.59 22.92 12.16
N LEU A 289 19.93 21.87 12.91
CA LEU A 289 19.20 20.60 12.88
C LEU A 289 17.74 20.80 13.27
N ALA A 290 17.47 21.50 14.37
CA ALA A 290 16.10 21.72 14.84
C ALA A 290 15.24 22.40 13.77
N GLN A 291 15.77 23.46 13.13
CA GLN A 291 15.08 24.17 12.07
C GLN A 291 14.81 23.27 10.85
N LYS A 292 15.86 22.64 10.31
CA LYS A 292 15.73 21.84 9.06
C LYS A 292 14.95 20.55 9.24
N LEU A 293 15.08 19.92 10.40
CA LEU A 293 14.27 18.75 10.74
C LEU A 293 12.80 19.15 10.87
N TYR A 294 12.48 20.23 11.58
CA TYR A 294 11.09 20.70 11.71
C TYR A 294 10.46 21.07 10.35
N GLU A 295 11.19 21.78 9.49
CA GLU A 295 10.75 22.09 8.11
C GLU A 295 10.45 20.81 7.31
N SER A 296 11.27 19.76 7.48
CA SER A 296 11.09 18.48 6.77
C SER A 296 9.93 17.66 7.33
N LEU A 297 9.74 17.66 8.66
CA LEU A 297 8.65 16.93 9.35
C LEU A 297 7.25 17.53 9.12
N LYS A 298 7.16 18.70 8.48
CA LYS A 298 5.88 19.21 7.94
C LYS A 298 5.42 18.46 6.69
N LYS A 299 6.34 17.77 6.02
CA LYS A 299 6.12 17.08 4.74
C LYS A 299 6.33 15.57 4.84
N ILE A 300 7.16 15.12 5.78
CA ILE A 300 7.48 13.72 6.01
C ILE A 300 6.60 13.22 7.14
N GLU A 301 5.69 12.32 6.81
CA GLU A 301 4.86 11.68 7.83
C GLU A 301 5.73 10.86 8.78
N THR A 302 5.44 11.02 10.07
CA THR A 302 6.15 10.30 11.13
C THR A 302 5.15 9.53 11.98
N TYR A 303 5.39 8.24 12.16
CA TYR A 303 4.51 7.34 12.90
C TYR A 303 5.23 6.77 14.11
N ASN A 304 4.49 6.55 15.20
CA ASN A 304 4.92 5.78 16.35
C ASN A 304 4.14 4.48 16.41
N ILE A 305 4.87 3.37 16.24
CA ILE A 305 4.29 2.05 16.09
C ILE A 305 4.85 1.10 17.13
N VAL A 306 3.94 0.46 17.86
CA VAL A 306 4.24 -0.63 18.78
C VAL A 306 3.34 -1.82 18.42
N GLY A 307 3.89 -3.02 18.30
CA GLY A 307 3.12 -4.21 17.91
C GLY A 307 3.99 -5.44 17.65
N SER A 308 3.36 -6.55 17.27
CA SER A 308 4.10 -7.75 16.84
C SER A 308 4.91 -7.49 15.57
N LEU A 309 5.91 -8.32 15.27
CA LEU A 309 6.70 -8.16 14.04
C LEU A 309 5.81 -8.09 12.79
N ASN A 310 4.80 -8.96 12.71
CA ASN A 310 3.92 -9.03 11.54
C ASN A 310 3.01 -7.80 11.45
N ASP A 311 2.42 -7.37 12.57
CA ASP A 311 1.51 -6.21 12.57
C ASP A 311 2.24 -4.92 12.18
N VAL A 312 3.43 -4.70 12.76
CA VAL A 312 4.25 -3.53 12.45
C VAL A 312 4.73 -3.56 11.00
N THR A 313 5.13 -4.74 10.49
CA THR A 313 5.54 -4.90 9.08
C THR A 313 4.37 -4.60 8.13
N ASN A 314 3.18 -5.14 8.41
CA ASN A 314 1.98 -4.91 7.61
C ASN A 314 1.56 -3.44 7.62
N PHE A 315 1.62 -2.78 8.78
CA PHE A 315 1.33 -1.36 8.89
C PHE A 315 2.29 -0.52 8.05
N ILE A 316 3.60 -0.77 8.17
CA ILE A 316 4.63 -0.08 7.37
C ILE A 316 4.37 -0.31 5.88
N LYS A 317 4.09 -1.54 5.46
CA LYS A 317 3.79 -1.89 4.07
C LYS A 317 2.57 -1.14 3.54
N ASN A 318 1.47 -1.12 4.29
CA ASN A 318 0.24 -0.42 3.90
C ASN A 318 0.48 1.09 3.73
N LYS A 319 1.18 1.72 4.69
CA LYS A 319 1.51 3.15 4.62
C LYS A 319 2.50 3.49 3.52
N TYR A 320 3.43 2.60 3.24
CA TYR A 320 4.38 2.75 2.15
C TYR A 320 3.69 2.61 0.78
N GLN A 321 2.77 1.65 0.65
CA GLN A 321 2.00 1.42 -0.57
C GLN A 321 1.03 2.57 -0.85
N SER A 322 0.35 3.12 0.16
CA SER A 322 -0.51 4.30 -0.03
C SER A 322 0.29 5.49 -0.60
N LEU A 323 1.54 5.66 -0.18
CA LEU A 323 2.45 6.70 -0.69
C LEU A 323 3.00 6.40 -2.10
N SER A 324 3.16 5.12 -2.42
CA SER A 324 3.55 4.67 -3.76
C SER A 324 2.40 4.87 -4.74
N LEU A 325 1.16 4.66 -4.29
CA LEU A 325 -0.07 4.98 -5.01
C LEU A 325 -0.22 6.50 -5.23
N GLU A 326 0.08 7.32 -4.21
CA GLU A 326 0.22 8.79 -4.32
C GLU A 326 1.35 9.23 -5.27
N LYS A 327 2.33 8.36 -5.58
CA LYS A 327 3.41 8.66 -6.53
C LYS A 327 3.14 8.19 -7.94
N THR A 328 2.39 7.11 -8.12
CA THR A 328 1.80 6.79 -9.42
C THR A 328 0.76 7.83 -9.84
N SER A 329 0.21 8.62 -8.92
CA SER A 329 -0.56 9.85 -9.22
C SER A 329 0.31 11.12 -9.37
N HIS A 330 1.64 11.00 -9.28
CA HIS A 330 2.60 12.11 -9.45
C HIS A 330 3.65 11.87 -10.57
N GLU A 331 3.41 10.95 -11.50
CA GLU A 331 3.57 11.41 -12.89
C GLU A 331 2.56 12.55 -13.04
N LYS A 332 3.00 13.76 -13.38
CA LYS A 332 2.08 14.87 -13.69
C LYS A 332 1.20 14.47 -14.87
N ILE A 333 0.14 13.71 -14.63
CA ILE A 333 -1.02 13.73 -15.50
C ILE A 333 -1.61 15.10 -15.21
N ASN A 334 -1.53 16.01 -16.18
CA ASN A 334 -2.21 17.29 -16.06
C ASN A 334 -3.66 17.00 -15.68
N PRO A 335 -4.26 17.72 -14.71
CA PRO A 335 -5.66 17.54 -14.35
C PRO A 335 -6.52 17.45 -15.62
N LYS A 336 -7.29 16.37 -15.70
CA LYS A 336 -8.14 16.03 -16.86
C LYS A 336 -9.59 16.20 -16.45
N ASN A 337 -10.44 16.56 -17.41
CA ASN A 337 -11.87 16.60 -17.25
C ASN A 337 -12.46 15.27 -17.72
N ILE A 338 -13.05 14.50 -16.80
CA ILE A 338 -13.60 13.18 -17.09
C ILE A 338 -15.09 13.17 -16.78
N VAL A 339 -15.90 12.73 -17.74
CA VAL A 339 -17.33 12.48 -17.52
C VAL A 339 -17.51 11.00 -17.21
N VAL A 340 -18.20 10.69 -16.12
CA VAL A 340 -18.51 9.31 -15.71
C VAL A 340 -20.02 9.12 -15.65
N GLY A 341 -20.58 8.41 -16.61
CA GLY A 341 -21.97 7.99 -16.61
C GLY A 341 -22.16 6.74 -15.76
N VAL A 342 -23.06 6.76 -14.79
CA VAL A 342 -23.36 5.61 -13.93
C VAL A 342 -24.86 5.35 -13.91
N CYS A 343 -25.25 4.14 -14.34
CA CYS A 343 -26.63 3.68 -14.25
C CYS A 343 -27.16 3.82 -12.82
N GLY A 344 -28.30 4.51 -12.70
CA GLY A 344 -28.90 4.91 -11.43
C GLY A 344 -29.77 3.86 -10.74
N ILE A 345 -29.89 2.65 -11.30
CA ILE A 345 -30.81 1.62 -10.84
C ILE A 345 -30.11 0.67 -9.86
N GLY A 346 -30.47 0.78 -8.58
CA GLY A 346 -29.86 0.00 -7.51
C GLY A 346 -28.41 0.41 -7.21
N ASN A 347 -27.86 -0.15 -6.12
CA ASN A 347 -26.53 0.24 -5.64
C ASN A 347 -25.37 -0.52 -6.32
N GLY A 348 -25.66 -1.50 -7.17
CA GLY A 348 -24.63 -2.36 -7.80
C GLY A 348 -23.65 -1.59 -8.68
N HIS A 349 -24.17 -0.74 -9.57
CA HIS A 349 -23.36 0.13 -10.45
C HIS A 349 -22.60 1.18 -9.64
N CYS A 350 -23.27 1.84 -8.69
CA CYS A 350 -22.67 2.84 -7.82
C CYS A 350 -21.49 2.29 -7.01
N ASN A 351 -21.66 1.12 -6.38
CA ASN A 351 -20.60 0.47 -5.59
C ASN A 351 -19.43 0.01 -6.45
N ARG A 352 -19.67 -0.38 -7.72
CA ARG A 352 -18.61 -0.76 -8.67
C ARG A 352 -17.79 0.43 -9.15
N GLN A 353 -18.45 1.56 -9.45
CA GLN A 353 -17.77 2.75 -9.96
C GLN A 353 -17.12 3.59 -8.87
N LEU A 354 -17.56 3.45 -7.61
CA LEU A 354 -17.03 4.24 -6.50
C LEU A 354 -15.49 4.15 -6.34
N PRO A 355 -14.84 2.96 -6.35
CA PRO A 355 -13.39 2.86 -6.29
C PRO A 355 -12.68 3.58 -7.44
N ILE A 356 -13.17 3.40 -8.67
CA ILE A 356 -12.61 4.04 -9.87
C ILE A 356 -12.67 5.56 -9.77
N ILE A 357 -13.85 6.11 -9.47
CA ILE A 357 -14.04 7.55 -9.28
C ILE A 357 -13.14 8.08 -8.16
N SER A 358 -13.01 7.34 -7.06
CA SER A 358 -12.16 7.75 -5.92
C SER A 358 -10.69 7.86 -6.33
N THR A 359 -10.15 6.87 -7.05
CA THR A 359 -8.76 6.92 -7.53
C THR A 359 -8.53 8.01 -8.58
N LEU A 360 -9.49 8.28 -9.48
CA LEU A 360 -9.37 9.39 -10.42
C LEU A 360 -9.37 10.76 -9.70
N LEU A 361 -10.12 10.89 -8.60
CA LEU A 361 -10.09 12.10 -7.75
C LEU A 361 -8.76 12.24 -7.00
N GLU A 362 -8.19 11.13 -6.50
CA GLU A 362 -6.86 11.10 -5.89
C GLU A 362 -5.75 11.49 -6.89
N GLN A 363 -5.95 11.22 -8.18
CA GLN A 363 -5.12 11.70 -9.29
C GLN A 363 -5.40 13.17 -9.67
N ASN A 364 -6.23 13.88 -8.90
CA ASN A 364 -6.56 15.29 -9.05
C ASN A 364 -7.30 15.64 -10.37
N HIS A 365 -8.00 14.66 -10.98
CA HIS A 365 -8.89 14.91 -12.11
C HIS A 365 -10.17 15.64 -11.67
N GLN A 366 -10.79 16.35 -12.61
CA GLN A 366 -12.13 16.93 -12.46
C GLN A 366 -13.15 15.94 -13.00
N ILE A 367 -14.07 15.51 -12.14
CA ILE A 367 -15.03 14.45 -12.47
C ILE A 367 -16.43 15.04 -12.53
N THR A 368 -17.16 14.75 -13.60
CA THR A 368 -18.61 14.97 -13.63
C THR A 368 -19.36 13.68 -13.77
N ILE A 369 -20.18 13.38 -12.77
CA ILE A 369 -20.96 12.15 -12.68
C ILE A 369 -22.35 12.42 -13.27
N LEU A 370 -22.72 11.66 -14.29
CA LEU A 370 -24.08 11.61 -14.82
C LEU A 370 -24.80 10.41 -14.23
N THR A 371 -25.92 10.64 -13.55
CA THR A 371 -26.68 9.54 -12.94
C THR A 371 -28.13 9.95 -12.68
N TYR A 372 -28.93 8.99 -12.22
CA TYR A 372 -30.35 9.14 -11.94
C TYR A 372 -30.76 8.22 -10.78
N GLY A 373 -32.05 8.23 -10.39
CA GLY A 373 -32.58 7.30 -9.38
C GLY A 373 -31.77 7.23 -8.08
N ASP A 374 -31.49 6.01 -7.62
CA ASP A 374 -30.73 5.74 -6.39
C ASP A 374 -29.32 6.31 -6.46
N GLY A 375 -28.70 6.27 -7.64
CA GLY A 375 -27.33 6.77 -7.88
C GLY A 375 -27.17 8.26 -7.60
N LEU A 376 -28.20 9.07 -7.85
CA LEU A 376 -28.16 10.49 -7.53
C LEU A 376 -27.97 10.71 -6.02
N SER A 377 -28.76 10.00 -5.20
CA SER A 377 -28.65 10.09 -3.74
C SER A 377 -27.31 9.52 -3.23
N PHE A 378 -26.86 8.41 -3.81
CA PHE A 378 -25.61 7.74 -3.45
C PHE A 378 -24.41 8.68 -3.65
N PHE A 379 -24.24 9.22 -4.86
CA PHE A 379 -23.09 10.07 -5.17
C PHE A 379 -23.18 11.44 -4.51
N LYS A 380 -24.39 12.02 -4.32
CA LYS A 380 -24.53 13.26 -3.54
C LYS A 380 -24.09 13.07 -2.09
N ASN A 381 -24.49 11.96 -1.46
CA ASN A 381 -24.06 11.65 -0.10
C ASN A 381 -22.55 11.41 0.00
N LYS A 382 -21.95 10.81 -1.04
CA LYS A 382 -20.52 10.47 -1.03
C LYS A 382 -19.60 11.63 -1.41
N PHE A 383 -19.97 12.42 -2.41
CA PHE A 383 -19.12 13.42 -3.06
C PHE A 383 -19.73 14.82 -3.16
N GLY A 384 -20.91 15.07 -2.61
CA GLY A 384 -21.62 16.35 -2.79
C GLY A 384 -20.86 17.60 -2.31
N GLN A 385 -19.86 17.44 -1.44
CA GLN A 385 -18.99 18.52 -0.97
C GLN A 385 -17.58 18.49 -1.60
N HIS A 386 -17.31 17.55 -2.51
CA HIS A 386 -15.99 17.40 -3.12
C HIS A 386 -15.80 18.42 -4.24
N LYS A 387 -14.82 19.33 -4.08
CA LYS A 387 -14.59 20.46 -5.01
C LYS A 387 -14.35 20.07 -6.47
N ASN A 388 -13.79 18.88 -6.72
CA ASN A 388 -13.50 18.38 -8.07
C ASN A 388 -14.61 17.50 -8.64
N VAL A 389 -15.79 17.44 -8.00
CA VAL A 389 -16.91 16.61 -8.44
C VAL A 389 -18.12 17.50 -8.75
N THR A 390 -18.70 17.32 -9.94
CA THR A 390 -20.05 17.78 -10.24
C THR A 390 -20.94 16.57 -10.46
N ILE A 391 -22.17 16.60 -9.92
CA ILE A 391 -23.15 15.53 -10.12
C ILE A 391 -24.33 16.14 -10.87
N ILE A 392 -24.68 15.57 -12.02
CA ILE A 392 -25.76 16.05 -12.89
C ILE A 392 -26.80 14.94 -13.03
N LEU A 393 -28.07 15.33 -12.86
CA LEU A 393 -29.21 14.46 -13.11
C LEU A 393 -29.36 14.24 -14.62
N VAL A 394 -29.47 12.99 -15.03
CA VAL A 394 -29.90 12.58 -16.37
C VAL A 394 -31.16 11.70 -16.25
N ALA A 395 -31.73 11.28 -17.37
CA ALA A 395 -32.83 10.32 -17.39
C ALA A 395 -32.68 9.35 -18.57
N ASN A 396 -32.71 8.05 -18.29
CA ASN A 396 -32.60 7.01 -19.32
C ASN A 396 -33.97 6.37 -19.55
N PRO A 397 -34.38 6.15 -20.82
CA PRO A 397 -35.61 5.42 -21.10
C PRO A 397 -35.49 3.99 -20.58
N TYR A 398 -36.58 3.48 -20.03
CA TYR A 398 -36.73 2.08 -19.69
C TYR A 398 -37.08 1.28 -20.94
N PHE A 399 -36.15 0.48 -21.43
CA PHE A 399 -36.37 -0.42 -22.56
C PHE A 399 -36.84 -1.78 -22.07
N VAL A 400 -38.05 -2.19 -22.48
CA VAL A 400 -38.60 -3.51 -22.19
C VAL A 400 -37.84 -4.54 -23.01
N GLY A 401 -37.20 -5.50 -22.34
CA GLY A 401 -36.54 -6.64 -22.98
C GLY A 401 -37.43 -7.88 -22.95
N CYS A 402 -37.28 -8.73 -23.95
CA CYS A 402 -37.83 -10.07 -24.03
C CYS A 402 -36.78 -11.04 -24.58
N PRO A 403 -37.01 -12.37 -24.54
CA PRO A 403 -36.05 -13.33 -25.08
C PRO A 403 -35.75 -13.17 -26.57
N GLN A 404 -36.56 -12.41 -27.31
CA GLN A 404 -36.39 -12.11 -28.74
C GLN A 404 -35.65 -10.79 -29.01
N GLY A 405 -35.38 -9.97 -27.98
CA GLY A 405 -34.77 -8.64 -28.15
C GLY A 405 -35.51 -7.54 -27.38
N LEU A 406 -35.34 -6.30 -27.82
CA LEU A 406 -36.05 -5.14 -27.27
C LEU A 406 -37.47 -5.04 -27.85
N ASP A 407 -38.45 -4.92 -26.95
CA ASP A 407 -39.85 -4.73 -27.29
C ASP A 407 -40.19 -3.24 -27.27
N PHE A 408 -40.04 -2.59 -28.44
CA PHE A 408 -40.27 -1.15 -28.58
C PHE A 408 -41.74 -0.74 -28.37
N GLU A 409 -42.69 -1.62 -28.71
CA GLU A 409 -44.11 -1.36 -28.50
C GLU A 409 -44.44 -1.32 -27.00
N LYS A 410 -44.03 -2.35 -26.24
CA LYS A 410 -44.18 -2.34 -24.78
C LYS A 410 -43.36 -1.24 -24.12
N THR A 411 -42.21 -0.89 -24.69
CA THR A 411 -41.40 0.25 -24.24
C THR A 411 -42.18 1.56 -24.35
N ALA A 412 -42.80 1.83 -25.50
CA ALA A 412 -43.60 3.03 -25.72
C ALA A 412 -44.83 3.12 -24.80
N LEU A 413 -45.42 1.97 -24.45
CA LEU A 413 -46.58 1.87 -23.55
C LEU A 413 -46.21 1.82 -22.06
N SER A 414 -44.91 1.74 -21.72
CA SER A 414 -44.48 1.58 -20.34
C SER A 414 -44.67 2.87 -19.53
N SER A 415 -45.39 2.80 -18.42
CA SER A 415 -45.54 3.92 -17.48
C SER A 415 -44.21 4.40 -16.88
N LYS A 416 -43.16 3.57 -16.89
CA LYS A 416 -41.79 3.95 -16.50
C LYS A 416 -41.17 4.99 -17.44
N ASN A 417 -41.71 5.14 -18.65
CA ASN A 417 -41.29 6.12 -19.64
C ASN A 417 -42.13 7.41 -19.65
N ASN A 418 -43.03 7.60 -18.67
CA ASN A 418 -43.75 8.86 -18.46
C ASN A 418 -42.83 9.92 -17.80
N VAL A 419 -41.71 10.22 -18.45
CA VAL A 419 -40.68 11.17 -18.00
C VAL A 419 -40.33 12.08 -19.17
N ASP A 420 -40.15 13.38 -18.91
CA ASP A 420 -39.66 14.31 -19.92
C ASP A 420 -38.14 14.18 -20.11
N PHE A 421 -37.74 13.10 -20.79
CA PHE A 421 -36.35 12.79 -21.09
C PHE A 421 -35.66 13.92 -21.86
N ASN A 422 -36.38 14.56 -22.78
CA ASN A 422 -35.84 15.63 -23.61
C ASN A 422 -35.47 16.84 -22.78
N HIS A 423 -36.36 17.29 -21.88
CA HIS A 423 -36.07 18.42 -21.00
C HIS A 423 -34.89 18.12 -20.07
N ILE A 424 -34.94 16.99 -19.35
CA ILE A 424 -33.91 16.61 -18.37
C ILE A 424 -32.55 16.47 -19.05
N ASN A 425 -32.47 15.73 -20.15
CA ASN A 425 -31.20 15.46 -20.81
C ASN A 425 -30.69 16.70 -21.56
N SER A 426 -31.54 17.53 -22.16
CA SER A 426 -31.10 18.79 -22.76
C SER A 426 -30.51 19.74 -21.72
N GLN A 427 -31.10 19.81 -20.53
CA GLN A 427 -30.56 20.57 -19.40
C GLN A 427 -29.21 19.99 -18.93
N ALA A 428 -29.11 18.66 -18.83
CA ALA A 428 -27.85 18.00 -18.46
C ALA A 428 -26.73 18.29 -19.47
N MET A 429 -27.02 18.20 -20.78
CA MET A 429 -26.08 18.50 -21.86
C MET A 429 -25.65 19.98 -21.85
N HIS A 430 -26.58 20.89 -21.57
CA HIS A 430 -26.27 22.31 -21.40
C HIS A 430 -25.33 22.55 -20.21
N LEU A 431 -25.64 21.96 -19.05
CA LEU A 431 -24.81 22.06 -17.84
C LEU A 431 -23.42 21.46 -18.05
N LEU A 432 -23.31 20.30 -18.70
CA LEU A 432 -22.03 19.69 -19.08
C LEU A 432 -21.21 20.64 -19.97
N SER A 433 -21.84 21.21 -21.00
CA SER A 433 -21.15 22.11 -21.92
C SER A 433 -20.69 23.40 -21.23
N GLN A 434 -21.44 23.91 -20.25
CA GLN A 434 -21.05 25.07 -19.46
C GLN A 434 -19.94 24.77 -18.45
N LYS A 435 -20.01 23.62 -17.76
CA LYS A 435 -19.11 23.27 -16.66
C LYS A 435 -17.76 22.72 -17.14
N ILE A 436 -17.79 21.90 -18.19
CA ILE A 436 -16.63 21.11 -18.64
C ILE A 436 -16.24 21.47 -20.07
N GLY A 437 -17.19 21.86 -20.93
CA GLY A 437 -16.92 21.98 -22.36
C GLY A 437 -16.58 20.61 -22.95
N THR A 438 -15.40 20.46 -23.53
CA THR A 438 -14.95 19.17 -24.11
C THR A 438 -14.16 18.38 -23.06
N PRO A 439 -14.65 17.21 -22.61
CA PRO A 439 -13.90 16.35 -21.69
C PRO A 439 -12.72 15.66 -22.39
N ASP A 440 -11.75 15.17 -21.62
CA ASP A 440 -10.62 14.39 -22.14
C ASP A 440 -10.96 12.90 -22.32
N LEU A 441 -11.95 12.41 -21.56
CA LEU A 441 -12.43 11.04 -21.60
C LEU A 441 -13.87 10.99 -21.08
N VAL A 442 -14.68 10.13 -21.68
CA VAL A 442 -15.97 9.73 -21.13
C VAL A 442 -15.92 8.26 -20.75
N ILE A 443 -16.32 7.94 -19.52
CA ILE A 443 -16.47 6.57 -19.02
C ILE A 443 -17.96 6.33 -18.80
N SER A 444 -18.52 5.21 -19.28
CA SER A 444 -19.91 4.86 -19.02
C SER A 444 -20.06 3.45 -18.44
N ASP A 445 -20.69 3.35 -17.27
CA ASP A 445 -21.25 2.13 -16.71
C ASP A 445 -22.74 2.11 -16.99
N TYR A 446 -23.08 1.67 -18.20
CA TYR A 446 -24.45 1.44 -18.64
C TYR A 446 -25.35 2.70 -18.60
N GLU A 447 -24.76 3.88 -18.81
CA GLU A 447 -25.45 5.18 -18.83
C GLU A 447 -25.31 5.82 -20.24
N MET A 448 -26.43 5.92 -20.96
CA MET A 448 -26.43 6.33 -22.38
C MET A 448 -26.18 7.83 -22.61
N VAL A 449 -26.56 8.72 -21.69
CA VAL A 449 -26.44 10.18 -21.90
C VAL A 449 -24.97 10.60 -21.89
N ALA A 450 -24.13 9.97 -21.05
CA ALA A 450 -22.69 10.14 -21.10
C ALA A 450 -22.13 9.76 -22.48
N ALA A 451 -22.54 8.63 -23.05
CA ALA A 451 -22.11 8.22 -24.38
C ALA A 451 -22.57 9.20 -25.48
N GLN A 452 -23.81 9.68 -25.42
CA GLN A 452 -24.30 10.72 -26.32
C GLN A 452 -23.47 12.00 -26.24
N TYR A 453 -23.05 12.39 -25.03
CA TYR A 453 -22.16 13.54 -24.84
C TYR A 453 -20.77 13.31 -25.44
N ALA A 454 -20.22 12.10 -25.29
CA ALA A 454 -18.95 11.72 -25.92
C ALA A 454 -19.03 11.86 -27.45
N TYR A 455 -20.11 11.38 -28.07
CA TYR A 455 -20.33 11.49 -29.52
C TYR A 455 -20.49 12.94 -29.96
N ALA A 456 -21.29 13.73 -29.24
CA ALA A 456 -21.51 15.14 -29.54
C ALA A 456 -20.22 15.98 -29.46
N LYS A 457 -19.28 15.60 -28.57
CA LYS A 457 -18.00 16.28 -28.39
C LYS A 457 -16.83 15.62 -29.13
N GLN A 458 -17.06 14.50 -29.82
CA GLN A 458 -16.03 13.69 -30.49
C GLN A 458 -14.88 13.29 -29.55
N VAL A 459 -15.22 12.90 -28.32
CA VAL A 459 -14.28 12.47 -27.28
C VAL A 459 -14.33 10.96 -27.15
N PRO A 460 -13.20 10.28 -26.87
CA PRO A 460 -13.19 8.84 -26.65
C PRO A 460 -14.12 8.40 -25.52
N LEU A 461 -14.89 7.36 -25.83
CA LEU A 461 -15.76 6.67 -24.89
C LEU A 461 -15.14 5.35 -24.46
N LEU A 462 -14.99 5.16 -23.16
CA LEU A 462 -14.71 3.89 -22.51
C LEU A 462 -16.02 3.35 -21.92
N THR A 463 -16.50 2.18 -22.37
CA THR A 463 -17.53 1.46 -21.61
C THR A 463 -16.86 0.66 -20.50
N LEU A 464 -17.35 0.80 -19.27
CA LEU A 464 -16.85 0.12 -18.08
C LEU A 464 -18.03 -0.44 -17.30
N ASP A 465 -18.51 -1.60 -17.73
CA ASP A 465 -19.75 -2.20 -17.27
C ASP A 465 -19.56 -3.71 -17.06
N GLN A 466 -20.62 -4.47 -16.79
CA GLN A 466 -20.55 -5.94 -16.83
C GLN A 466 -21.20 -6.52 -18.09
N GLN A 467 -22.06 -5.75 -18.73
CA GLN A 467 -22.98 -6.16 -19.78
C GLN A 467 -22.25 -6.39 -21.10
N SER A 468 -21.20 -5.62 -21.38
CA SER A 468 -20.37 -5.72 -22.59
C SER A 468 -19.78 -7.13 -22.80
N LYS A 469 -19.72 -7.99 -21.76
CA LYS A 469 -19.32 -9.40 -21.91
C LYS A 469 -20.26 -10.19 -22.82
N TYR A 470 -21.55 -9.84 -22.90
CA TYR A 470 -22.52 -10.51 -23.78
C TYR A 470 -22.22 -10.30 -25.28
N LEU A 471 -21.48 -9.25 -25.64
CA LEU A 471 -21.08 -9.03 -27.04
C LEU A 471 -20.07 -10.07 -27.54
N VAL A 472 -19.34 -10.73 -26.64
CA VAL A 472 -18.20 -11.61 -26.97
C VAL A 472 -18.25 -12.97 -26.31
N GLY A 473 -19.01 -13.15 -25.23
CA GLY A 473 -18.95 -14.33 -24.39
C GLY A 473 -19.72 -15.51 -24.95
N LYS A 474 -19.17 -16.72 -24.71
CA LYS A 474 -19.85 -17.99 -24.95
C LYS A 474 -20.75 -18.29 -23.76
N PHE A 475 -22.05 -18.10 -23.95
CA PHE A 475 -23.07 -18.40 -22.95
C PHE A 475 -24.21 -19.20 -23.56
N GLU A 476 -24.91 -19.95 -22.73
CA GLU A 476 -26.17 -20.59 -23.12
C GLU A 476 -27.17 -19.53 -23.61
N ALA A 477 -27.60 -19.63 -24.87
CA ALA A 477 -28.45 -18.61 -25.51
C ALA A 477 -29.74 -18.32 -24.73
N THR A 478 -30.24 -19.33 -24.01
CA THR A 478 -31.42 -19.21 -23.16
C THR A 478 -31.20 -19.91 -21.83
N LEU A 479 -31.55 -19.23 -20.73
CA LEU A 479 -31.57 -19.81 -19.38
C LEU A 479 -32.91 -19.49 -18.72
N ASN A 480 -33.64 -20.51 -18.26
CA ASN A 480 -34.93 -20.35 -17.59
C ASN A 480 -35.90 -19.38 -18.31
N LYS A 481 -36.02 -19.54 -19.64
CA LYS A 481 -36.85 -18.70 -20.54
C LYS A 481 -36.41 -17.23 -20.67
N THR A 482 -35.21 -16.88 -20.19
CA THR A 482 -34.58 -15.57 -20.41
C THR A 482 -33.46 -15.70 -21.44
N SER A 483 -33.06 -14.59 -22.07
CA SER A 483 -31.94 -14.52 -23.03
C SER A 483 -31.17 -13.20 -22.84
N TYR A 484 -29.95 -13.13 -23.37
CA TYR A 484 -29.13 -11.89 -23.42
C TYR A 484 -29.27 -11.12 -24.74
N ILE A 485 -30.17 -11.53 -25.64
CA ILE A 485 -30.36 -10.86 -26.93
C ILE A 485 -30.79 -9.39 -26.75
N ASP A 486 -31.73 -9.14 -25.84
CA ASP A 486 -32.19 -7.79 -25.49
C ASP A 486 -31.05 -6.93 -24.94
N GLU A 487 -30.13 -7.54 -24.19
CA GLU A 487 -28.96 -6.90 -23.63
C GLU A 487 -27.94 -6.51 -24.71
N ILE A 488 -27.70 -7.37 -25.71
CA ILE A 488 -26.87 -7.03 -26.88
C ILE A 488 -27.49 -5.86 -27.66
N GLU A 489 -28.79 -5.91 -27.93
CA GLU A 489 -29.49 -4.84 -28.64
C GLU A 489 -29.43 -3.52 -27.87
N ARG A 490 -29.59 -3.56 -26.53
CA ARG A 490 -29.48 -2.38 -25.67
C ARG A 490 -28.07 -1.81 -25.66
N LEU A 491 -27.04 -2.65 -25.62
CA LEU A 491 -25.65 -2.21 -25.73
C LEU A 491 -25.35 -1.56 -27.08
N ASN A 492 -25.88 -2.11 -28.18
CA ASN A 492 -25.72 -1.52 -29.51
C ASN A 492 -26.50 -0.19 -29.64
N LEU A 493 -27.63 -0.05 -28.94
CA LEU A 493 -28.40 1.18 -28.88
C LEU A 493 -27.71 2.27 -28.05
N PHE A 494 -27.22 1.91 -26.86
CA PHE A 494 -26.62 2.87 -25.91
C PHE A 494 -25.21 3.26 -26.33
N PHE A 495 -24.46 2.29 -26.85
CA PHE A 495 -23.05 2.41 -27.15
C PHE A 495 -22.79 1.86 -28.55
N PRO A 496 -23.29 2.44 -29.64
CA PRO A 496 -22.97 1.95 -30.99
C PRO A 496 -21.47 2.04 -31.30
N LEU A 497 -20.77 3.04 -30.73
CA LEU A 497 -19.33 3.27 -30.90
C LEU A 497 -18.66 3.43 -29.54
N ALA A 498 -17.50 2.82 -29.34
CA ALA A 498 -16.66 3.04 -28.17
C ALA A 498 -15.20 2.95 -28.57
N ALA A 499 -14.35 3.83 -28.02
CA ALA A 499 -12.90 3.78 -28.25
C ALA A 499 -12.29 2.55 -27.56
N LYS A 500 -12.86 2.14 -26.43
CA LYS A 500 -12.50 0.90 -25.73
C LYS A 500 -13.70 0.37 -24.95
N ARG A 501 -13.79 -0.96 -24.83
CA ARG A 501 -14.80 -1.64 -24.01
C ARG A 501 -14.13 -2.52 -22.98
N ILE A 502 -14.44 -2.29 -21.71
CA ILE A 502 -14.03 -3.15 -20.61
C ILE A 502 -15.30 -3.70 -19.95
N ALA A 503 -15.45 -5.02 -20.01
CA ALA A 503 -16.45 -5.75 -19.28
C ALA A 503 -15.85 -6.33 -18.00
N THR A 504 -16.55 -6.19 -16.89
CA THR A 504 -16.16 -6.77 -15.59
C THR A 504 -16.90 -8.08 -15.34
N SER A 505 -16.19 -9.08 -14.81
CA SER A 505 -16.76 -10.39 -14.49
C SER A 505 -16.10 -11.01 -13.27
N PHE A 506 -16.87 -11.72 -12.44
CA PHE A 506 -16.31 -12.57 -11.38
C PHE A 506 -15.89 -13.96 -11.88
N PHE A 507 -16.19 -14.28 -13.14
CA PHE A 507 -15.84 -15.53 -13.78
C PHE A 507 -15.21 -15.30 -15.15
N LYS A 508 -14.36 -16.22 -15.59
CA LYS A 508 -13.68 -16.19 -16.87
C LYS A 508 -14.68 -16.41 -17.99
N VAL A 509 -14.57 -15.58 -19.04
CA VAL A 509 -15.48 -15.61 -20.19
C VAL A 509 -14.70 -16.12 -21.40
N GLU A 510 -15.08 -17.29 -21.92
CA GLU A 510 -14.62 -17.77 -23.22
C GLU A 510 -15.21 -16.87 -24.32
N LYS A 511 -14.38 -16.40 -25.25
CA LYS A 511 -14.83 -15.51 -26.33
C LYS A 511 -15.21 -16.29 -27.58
N ILE A 512 -16.36 -15.98 -28.18
CA ILE A 512 -16.85 -16.58 -29.43
C ILE A 512 -16.53 -15.76 -30.69
N ASN A 513 -16.00 -14.56 -30.53
CA ASN A 513 -15.66 -13.68 -31.65
C ASN A 513 -14.51 -12.72 -31.30
N ASN A 514 -14.01 -12.03 -32.31
CA ASN A 514 -12.87 -11.11 -32.21
C ASN A 514 -13.27 -9.66 -31.92
N LYS A 515 -14.51 -9.36 -31.49
CA LYS A 515 -14.86 -7.99 -31.10
C LYS A 515 -13.96 -7.53 -29.94
N GLU A 516 -13.58 -6.26 -29.98
CA GLU A 516 -12.65 -5.66 -29.02
C GLU A 516 -13.34 -5.34 -27.68
N VAL A 517 -13.70 -6.38 -26.92
CA VAL A 517 -14.12 -6.26 -25.53
C VAL A 517 -13.07 -6.91 -24.64
N GLU A 518 -12.45 -6.12 -23.77
CA GLU A 518 -11.55 -6.63 -22.74
C GLU A 518 -12.38 -7.10 -21.54
N VAL A 519 -12.24 -8.37 -21.14
CA VAL A 519 -12.95 -8.90 -19.97
C VAL A 519 -11.97 -8.95 -18.81
N LEU A 520 -12.20 -8.14 -17.79
CA LEU A 520 -11.35 -8.02 -16.60
C LEU A 520 -12.08 -8.50 -15.33
N PRO A 521 -11.35 -8.82 -14.26
CA PRO A 521 -11.96 -9.10 -12.96
C PRO A 521 -12.87 -7.97 -12.48
N SER A 522 -13.86 -8.29 -11.64
CA SER A 522 -14.74 -7.31 -11.02
C SER A 522 -13.97 -6.27 -10.18
N ILE A 523 -14.49 -5.04 -10.18
CA ILE A 523 -13.99 -3.98 -9.30
C ILE A 523 -14.56 -4.22 -7.90
N LEU A 524 -13.66 -4.35 -6.92
CA LEU A 524 -14.00 -4.55 -5.51
C LEU A 524 -13.68 -3.30 -4.71
N LYS A 525 -14.53 -3.00 -3.72
CA LYS A 525 -14.28 -1.93 -2.75
C LYS A 525 -13.12 -2.30 -1.83
N ASN A 526 -12.41 -1.29 -1.33
CA ASN A 526 -11.25 -1.49 -0.45
C ASN A 526 -11.57 -2.28 0.83
N ASP A 527 -12.75 -2.09 1.40
CA ASP A 527 -13.21 -2.82 2.59
C ASP A 527 -13.39 -4.33 2.31
N ILE A 528 -13.91 -4.70 1.14
CA ILE A 528 -13.99 -6.09 0.67
C ILE A 528 -12.57 -6.67 0.49
N VAL A 529 -11.67 -5.94 -0.16
CA VAL A 529 -10.29 -6.40 -0.41
C VAL A 529 -9.56 -6.68 0.92
N GLN A 530 -9.69 -5.78 1.89
CA GLN A 530 -9.08 -5.90 3.22
C GLN A 530 -9.70 -7.02 4.07
N ALA A 531 -10.98 -7.36 3.82
CA ALA A 531 -11.71 -8.35 4.60
C ALA A 531 -11.43 -9.81 4.22
N LYS A 532 -10.53 -10.09 3.26
CA LYS A 532 -10.23 -11.47 2.83
C LYS A 532 -9.83 -12.40 3.98
N ASN A 533 -9.12 -11.87 4.98
CA ASN A 533 -8.70 -12.61 6.18
C ASN A 533 -9.48 -12.20 7.44
N HIS A 534 -10.66 -11.59 7.29
CA HIS A 534 -11.46 -11.16 8.44
C HIS A 534 -11.95 -12.38 9.24
N PRO A 535 -11.87 -12.37 10.58
CA PRO A 535 -12.36 -13.48 11.39
C PRO A 535 -13.86 -13.68 11.19
N LEU A 536 -14.27 -14.94 11.06
CA LEU A 536 -15.68 -15.34 11.02
C LEU A 536 -16.37 -15.09 12.37
N SER A 537 -17.69 -15.07 12.38
CA SER A 537 -18.47 -15.01 13.63
C SER A 537 -18.19 -16.24 14.51
N LYS A 538 -18.24 -16.05 15.83
CA LYS A 538 -18.10 -17.15 16.82
C LYS A 538 -19.20 -18.20 16.68
N HIS A 539 -20.39 -17.77 16.25
CA HIS A 539 -21.52 -18.64 15.90
C HIS A 539 -21.63 -18.71 14.37
N PRO A 540 -21.84 -19.88 13.75
CA PRO A 540 -22.08 -19.97 12.32
C PRO A 540 -23.22 -19.06 11.87
N SER A 541 -22.99 -18.29 10.81
CA SER A 541 -23.95 -17.27 10.36
C SER A 541 -24.07 -17.25 8.85
N LEU A 542 -25.28 -17.00 8.35
CA LEU A 542 -25.55 -16.75 6.95
C LEU A 542 -25.99 -15.30 6.76
N LEU A 543 -25.66 -14.72 5.61
CA LEU A 543 -26.21 -13.45 5.17
C LEU A 543 -27.26 -13.70 4.10
N LEU A 544 -28.47 -13.17 4.26
CA LEU A 544 -29.51 -13.20 3.26
C LEU A 544 -29.69 -11.81 2.66
N TYR A 545 -29.49 -11.66 1.35
CA TYR A 545 -29.62 -10.38 0.64
C TYR A 545 -30.66 -10.44 -0.48
N ILE A 546 -31.70 -9.62 -0.35
CA ILE A 546 -32.72 -9.43 -1.37
C ILE A 546 -32.47 -8.10 -2.07
N THR A 547 -32.39 -8.11 -3.40
CA THR A 547 -32.16 -6.91 -4.20
C THR A 547 -33.35 -5.95 -4.12
N SER A 548 -33.10 -4.65 -4.30
CA SER A 548 -34.18 -3.67 -4.48
C SER A 548 -34.80 -3.72 -5.89
N GLN A 549 -34.19 -4.47 -6.80
CA GLN A 549 -34.68 -4.64 -8.17
C GLN A 549 -35.84 -5.66 -8.19
N GLN A 550 -37.02 -5.23 -8.62
CA GLN A 550 -38.24 -6.04 -8.74
C GLN A 550 -38.71 -6.69 -7.42
N LEU A 551 -39.50 -5.93 -6.64
CA LEU A 551 -40.08 -6.36 -5.36
C LEU A 551 -41.45 -7.05 -5.47
N VAL A 552 -42.03 -7.08 -6.66
CA VAL A 552 -43.39 -7.58 -6.88
C VAL A 552 -43.39 -9.10 -6.70
N ASP A 553 -44.31 -9.61 -5.88
CA ASP A 553 -44.53 -11.04 -5.61
C ASP A 553 -43.34 -11.80 -4.98
N PHE A 554 -42.48 -11.10 -4.24
CA PHE A 554 -41.38 -11.75 -3.53
C PHE A 554 -41.88 -12.53 -2.28
N PRO A 555 -41.65 -13.86 -2.16
CA PRO A 555 -42.23 -14.70 -1.11
C PRO A 555 -41.46 -14.60 0.23
N LEU A 556 -41.37 -13.39 0.78
CA LEU A 556 -40.60 -13.12 2.01
C LEU A 556 -41.10 -13.96 3.19
N ASP A 557 -42.43 -14.02 3.38
CA ASP A 557 -43.01 -14.77 4.50
C ASP A 557 -42.70 -16.26 4.41
N GLU A 558 -42.77 -16.85 3.22
CA GLU A 558 -42.41 -18.26 2.99
C GLU A 558 -40.94 -18.51 3.32
N TRP A 559 -40.04 -17.62 2.90
CA TRP A 559 -38.62 -17.75 3.21
C TRP A 559 -38.36 -17.66 4.71
N ILE A 560 -39.05 -16.76 5.41
CA ILE A 560 -38.97 -16.66 6.87
C ILE A 560 -39.46 -17.96 7.52
N GLN A 561 -40.56 -18.56 7.05
CA GLN A 561 -41.03 -19.85 7.57
C GLN A 561 -40.04 -20.98 7.32
N VAL A 562 -39.38 -20.99 6.16
CA VAL A 562 -38.31 -21.95 5.86
C VAL A 562 -37.12 -21.75 6.80
N LEU A 563 -36.67 -20.51 7.03
CA LEU A 563 -35.60 -20.22 7.98
C LEU A 563 -36.00 -20.66 9.40
N LYS A 564 -37.22 -20.40 9.85
CA LYS A 564 -37.70 -20.82 11.18
C LYS A 564 -37.70 -22.32 11.36
N SER A 565 -38.10 -23.07 10.32
CA SER A 565 -38.28 -24.53 10.39
C SER A 565 -37.01 -25.33 10.11
N ALA A 566 -36.10 -24.81 9.26
CA ALA A 566 -34.97 -25.58 8.75
C ALA A 566 -33.59 -25.05 9.16
N LEU A 567 -33.49 -23.86 9.76
CA LEU A 567 -32.21 -23.32 10.24
C LEU A 567 -31.76 -24.04 11.54
N PRO A 568 -30.55 -24.64 11.56
CA PRO A 568 -30.03 -25.30 12.76
C PRO A 568 -29.97 -24.37 13.99
N GLU A 569 -30.13 -24.92 15.19
CA GLU A 569 -30.19 -24.14 16.44
C GLU A 569 -28.97 -23.25 16.69
N HIS A 570 -27.78 -23.69 16.25
CA HIS A 570 -26.52 -22.99 16.43
C HIS A 570 -26.19 -21.99 15.30
N PHE A 571 -27.07 -21.86 14.29
CA PHE A 571 -26.91 -20.91 13.20
C PHE A 571 -27.72 -19.63 13.42
N GLU A 572 -27.18 -18.52 12.90
CA GLU A 572 -27.85 -17.22 12.81
C GLU A 572 -27.99 -16.77 11.35
N VAL A 573 -28.99 -15.96 11.04
CA VAL A 573 -29.19 -15.39 9.70
C VAL A 573 -29.40 -13.88 9.80
N HIS A 574 -28.63 -13.13 9.02
CA HIS A 574 -28.77 -11.67 8.90
C HIS A 574 -29.42 -11.33 7.55
N CYS A 575 -30.69 -10.95 7.58
CA CYS A 575 -31.53 -10.64 6.44
C CYS A 575 -31.48 -9.14 6.11
N PHE A 576 -31.08 -8.81 4.88
CA PHE A 576 -31.00 -7.45 4.37
C PHE A 576 -32.11 -7.19 3.35
N LEU A 577 -33.09 -6.38 3.76
CA LEU A 577 -34.29 -6.06 3.01
C LEU A 577 -34.22 -4.64 2.41
N PRO A 578 -34.82 -4.43 1.22
CA PRO A 578 -35.07 -3.11 0.67
C PRO A 578 -35.87 -2.22 1.63
N LYS A 579 -35.70 -0.89 1.55
CA LYS A 579 -36.39 0.06 2.45
C LYS A 579 -37.91 0.07 2.28
N GLN A 580 -38.40 -0.43 1.16
CA GLN A 580 -39.81 -0.51 0.80
C GLN A 580 -40.54 -1.64 1.52
N LEU A 581 -39.81 -2.62 2.07
CA LEU A 581 -40.39 -3.74 2.82
C LEU A 581 -40.30 -3.45 4.31
N GLU A 582 -41.37 -3.73 5.06
CA GLU A 582 -41.32 -3.65 6.52
C GLU A 582 -40.40 -4.74 7.09
N LEU A 583 -39.68 -4.40 8.17
CA LEU A 583 -38.83 -5.38 8.85
C LEU A 583 -39.70 -6.28 9.74
N PRO A 584 -39.68 -7.60 9.53
CA PRO A 584 -40.38 -8.54 10.41
C PRO A 584 -39.88 -8.43 11.86
N GLN A 585 -40.79 -8.60 12.81
CA GLN A 585 -40.43 -8.75 14.22
C GLN A 585 -40.21 -10.22 14.53
N ASP A 586 -38.95 -10.63 14.59
CA ASP A 586 -38.57 -11.98 14.98
C ASP A 586 -37.28 -11.97 15.81
N LYS A 587 -37.28 -12.74 16.89
CA LYS A 587 -36.12 -13.05 17.75
C LYS A 587 -36.43 -14.38 18.47
N PRO A 588 -35.46 -15.30 18.67
CA PRO A 588 -34.02 -15.19 18.45
C PRO A 588 -33.51 -15.94 17.19
N ARG A 589 -32.38 -15.50 16.60
CA ARG A 589 -31.57 -16.09 15.49
C ARG A 589 -31.76 -15.55 14.06
N ILE A 590 -32.91 -14.95 13.74
CA ILE A 590 -33.12 -14.29 12.44
C ILE A 590 -33.15 -12.78 12.68
N TYR A 591 -32.19 -12.06 12.12
CA TYR A 591 -32.04 -10.62 12.32
C TYR A 591 -32.34 -9.87 11.03
N PHE A 592 -33.23 -8.88 11.09
CA PHE A 592 -33.64 -8.10 9.93
C PHE A 592 -33.04 -6.70 9.95
N TYR A 593 -32.51 -6.28 8.81
CA TYR A 593 -31.93 -4.98 8.57
C TYR A 593 -32.43 -4.44 7.24
N HIS A 594 -32.54 -3.11 7.14
CA HIS A 594 -32.55 -2.50 5.82
C HIS A 594 -31.14 -2.52 5.21
N HIS A 595 -31.07 -2.45 3.88
CA HIS A 595 -29.81 -2.22 3.16
C HIS A 595 -29.08 -1.01 3.74
N GLY A 596 -27.81 -1.18 4.12
CA GLY A 596 -27.04 -0.09 4.73
C GLY A 596 -25.81 -0.54 5.51
N LYS A 597 -25.48 0.22 6.55
CA LYS A 597 -24.17 0.19 7.23
C LYS A 597 -23.76 -1.17 7.81
N MET A 598 -24.71 -1.99 8.26
CA MET A 598 -24.41 -3.31 8.85
C MET A 598 -24.06 -4.39 7.82
N PHE A 599 -24.31 -4.13 6.53
CA PHE A 599 -24.15 -5.12 5.48
C PHE A 599 -22.74 -5.72 5.42
N ASN A 600 -21.72 -4.87 5.35
CA ASN A 600 -20.33 -5.34 5.24
C ASN A 600 -19.90 -6.12 6.47
N GLU A 601 -20.29 -5.66 7.68
CA GLU A 601 -19.92 -6.36 8.92
C GLU A 601 -20.50 -7.78 8.96
N CYS A 602 -21.78 -7.93 8.61
CA CYS A 602 -22.43 -9.23 8.51
C CYS A 602 -21.81 -10.06 7.38
N LEU A 603 -21.53 -9.47 6.22
CA LEU A 603 -20.92 -10.17 5.09
C LEU A 603 -19.57 -10.76 5.49
N PHE A 604 -18.69 -9.96 6.11
CA PHE A 604 -17.34 -10.40 6.48
C PHE A 604 -17.36 -11.58 7.45
N LYS A 605 -18.28 -11.55 8.41
CA LYS A 605 -18.42 -12.59 9.45
C LYS A 605 -19.20 -13.82 8.99
N ALA A 606 -20.00 -13.72 7.92
CA ALA A 606 -20.84 -14.81 7.42
C ALA A 606 -20.04 -15.99 6.85
N HIS A 607 -20.55 -17.19 7.07
CA HIS A 607 -20.03 -18.47 6.57
C HIS A 607 -20.54 -18.81 5.17
N GLY A 608 -21.67 -18.23 4.77
CA GLY A 608 -22.25 -18.36 3.44
C GLY A 608 -23.29 -17.26 3.19
N ILE A 609 -23.70 -17.10 1.94
CA ILE A 609 -24.70 -16.10 1.56
C ILE A 609 -25.88 -16.72 0.83
N ILE A 610 -27.08 -16.17 1.06
CA ILE A 610 -28.30 -16.46 0.30
C ILE A 610 -28.66 -15.18 -0.44
N THR A 611 -28.78 -15.23 -1.76
CA THR A 611 -29.00 -13.99 -2.53
C THR A 611 -29.70 -14.20 -3.87
N THR A 612 -30.27 -13.13 -4.39
CA THR A 612 -30.87 -13.03 -5.73
C THR A 612 -29.85 -13.07 -6.89
N ALA A 613 -28.63 -13.54 -6.64
CA ALA A 613 -27.59 -13.75 -7.65
C ALA A 613 -27.13 -12.50 -8.44
N GLY A 614 -27.20 -11.31 -7.84
CA GLY A 614 -26.69 -10.08 -8.47
C GLY A 614 -25.16 -10.05 -8.59
N HIS A 615 -24.65 -9.65 -9.76
CA HIS A 615 -23.22 -9.69 -10.08
C HIS A 615 -22.27 -9.10 -9.02
N THR A 616 -22.58 -7.90 -8.51
CA THR A 616 -21.67 -7.19 -7.60
C THR A 616 -21.48 -7.98 -6.29
N LEU A 617 -22.56 -8.47 -5.69
CA LEU A 617 -22.46 -9.26 -4.45
C LEU A 617 -21.80 -10.61 -4.69
N LEU A 618 -22.10 -11.28 -5.80
CA LEU A 618 -21.43 -12.54 -6.14
C LEU A 618 -19.93 -12.35 -6.37
N SER A 619 -19.53 -11.23 -6.99
CA SER A 619 -18.12 -10.86 -7.14
C SER A 619 -17.43 -10.71 -5.79
N GLU A 620 -18.05 -9.99 -4.85
CA GLU A 620 -17.55 -9.82 -3.48
C GLU A 620 -17.50 -11.17 -2.74
N ALA A 621 -18.51 -12.03 -2.89
CA ALA A 621 -18.59 -13.33 -2.25
C ALA A 621 -17.51 -14.31 -2.74
N MET A 622 -17.30 -14.40 -4.06
CA MET A 622 -16.27 -15.27 -4.64
C MET A 622 -14.86 -14.82 -4.25
N TYR A 623 -14.62 -13.50 -4.18
CA TYR A 623 -13.34 -12.97 -3.69
C TYR A 623 -13.11 -13.29 -2.20
N LEU A 624 -14.16 -13.18 -1.38
CA LEU A 624 -14.13 -13.49 0.05
C LEU A 624 -14.26 -14.99 0.37
N GLU A 625 -14.30 -15.84 -0.65
CA GLU A 625 -14.39 -17.31 -0.52
C GLU A 625 -15.66 -17.76 0.22
N LYS A 626 -16.78 -17.08 -0.03
CA LYS A 626 -18.08 -17.33 0.61
C LYS A 626 -18.99 -18.14 -0.31
N PRO A 627 -19.40 -19.36 0.10
CA PRO A 627 -20.41 -20.14 -0.61
C PRO A 627 -21.72 -19.38 -0.81
N VAL A 628 -22.43 -19.73 -1.88
CA VAL A 628 -23.65 -19.00 -2.32
C VAL A 628 -24.84 -19.93 -2.53
N TYR A 629 -25.95 -19.64 -1.85
CA TYR A 629 -27.27 -20.08 -2.27
C TYR A 629 -27.85 -18.99 -3.18
N ALA A 630 -27.87 -19.25 -4.49
CA ALA A 630 -28.37 -18.34 -5.51
C ALA A 630 -29.85 -18.60 -5.82
N ILE A 631 -30.66 -17.54 -5.75
CA ILE A 631 -32.10 -17.57 -6.08
C ILE A 631 -32.39 -16.49 -7.14
N PRO A 632 -32.05 -16.73 -8.41
CA PRO A 632 -32.06 -15.68 -9.43
C PRO A 632 -33.48 -15.24 -9.78
N LEU A 633 -33.67 -13.93 -9.96
CA LEU A 633 -34.87 -13.34 -10.57
C LEU A 633 -34.95 -13.71 -12.07
N PRO A 634 -36.10 -13.50 -12.76
CA PRO A 634 -36.24 -13.76 -14.19
C PRO A 634 -35.49 -12.73 -15.07
N LEU A 635 -34.21 -12.51 -14.77
CA LEU A 635 -33.26 -11.70 -15.52
C LEU A 635 -32.12 -12.61 -15.96
N TYR A 636 -31.79 -12.60 -17.26
CA TYR A 636 -30.77 -13.50 -17.80
C TYR A 636 -29.43 -13.38 -17.07
N GLU A 637 -29.03 -12.16 -16.69
CA GLU A 637 -27.80 -11.92 -15.93
C GLU A 637 -27.77 -12.68 -14.60
N GLN A 638 -28.85 -12.67 -13.82
CA GLN A 638 -28.91 -13.40 -12.56
C GLN A 638 -29.01 -14.90 -12.80
N GLN A 639 -29.73 -15.34 -13.84
CA GLN A 639 -29.80 -16.75 -14.23
C GLN A 639 -28.43 -17.30 -14.62
N LEU A 640 -27.67 -16.56 -15.43
CA LEU A 640 -26.30 -16.91 -15.81
C LEU A 640 -25.39 -16.95 -14.60
N ASN A 641 -25.42 -15.93 -13.74
CA ASN A 641 -24.60 -15.92 -12.55
C ASN A 641 -24.88 -17.12 -11.63
N ALA A 642 -26.16 -17.45 -11.42
CA ALA A 642 -26.56 -18.59 -10.60
C ALA A 642 -26.16 -19.93 -11.23
N HIS A 643 -26.24 -20.03 -12.56
CA HIS A 643 -25.73 -21.18 -13.32
C HIS A 643 -24.24 -21.38 -13.10
N ILE A 644 -23.42 -20.32 -13.20
CA ILE A 644 -21.97 -20.38 -12.94
C ILE A 644 -21.66 -20.83 -11.50
N ILE A 645 -22.42 -20.34 -10.50
CA ILE A 645 -22.25 -20.78 -9.10
C ILE A 645 -22.50 -22.29 -8.96
N ALA A 646 -23.55 -22.82 -9.60
CA ALA A 646 -23.90 -24.23 -9.52
C ALA A 646 -22.91 -25.12 -10.29
N GLU A 647 -22.54 -24.73 -11.52
CA GLU A 647 -21.60 -25.46 -12.37
C GLU A 647 -20.22 -25.58 -11.70
N GLY A 648 -19.72 -24.47 -11.16
CA GLY A 648 -18.45 -24.44 -10.42
C GLY A 648 -18.50 -25.12 -9.04
N LYS A 649 -19.69 -25.56 -8.60
CA LYS A 649 -19.93 -26.09 -7.24
C LYS A 649 -19.43 -25.10 -6.18
N PHE A 650 -19.72 -23.81 -6.35
CA PHE A 650 -19.44 -22.75 -5.37
C PHE A 650 -20.62 -22.51 -4.42
N GLY A 651 -21.66 -23.32 -4.56
CA GLY A 651 -22.87 -23.28 -3.78
C GLY A 651 -24.00 -23.97 -4.54
N ILE A 652 -25.23 -23.50 -4.36
CA ILE A 652 -26.41 -24.06 -5.02
C ILE A 652 -27.24 -22.98 -5.73
N CYS A 653 -28.03 -23.40 -6.71
CA CYS A 653 -28.97 -22.55 -7.43
C CYS A 653 -30.36 -23.19 -7.33
N ASP A 654 -31.35 -22.43 -6.87
CA ASP A 654 -32.75 -22.86 -6.82
C ASP A 654 -33.71 -21.73 -7.19
N LYS A 655 -34.95 -22.08 -7.52
CA LYS A 655 -35.99 -21.10 -7.86
C LYS A 655 -36.55 -20.35 -6.65
N THR A 656 -36.43 -20.94 -5.46
CA THR A 656 -36.89 -20.38 -4.19
C THR A 656 -36.07 -20.95 -3.03
N LEU A 657 -36.24 -20.41 -1.83
CA LEU A 657 -35.66 -20.96 -0.62
C LEU A 657 -36.52 -22.14 -0.13
N THR A 658 -35.94 -23.33 -0.02
CA THR A 658 -36.62 -24.52 0.53
C THR A 658 -35.86 -25.10 1.72
N ALA A 659 -36.57 -25.82 2.59
CA ALA A 659 -35.95 -26.46 3.75
C ALA A 659 -34.83 -27.45 3.36
N THR A 660 -35.10 -28.31 2.37
CA THR A 660 -34.17 -29.33 1.88
C THR A 660 -32.90 -28.70 1.28
N SER A 661 -33.07 -27.70 0.42
CA SER A 661 -31.95 -27.00 -0.19
C SER A 661 -31.14 -26.20 0.82
N LEU A 662 -31.79 -25.57 1.80
CA LEU A 662 -31.10 -24.84 2.87
C LEU A 662 -30.24 -25.78 3.72
N GLN A 663 -30.78 -26.94 4.11
CA GLN A 663 -30.03 -27.96 4.84
C GLN A 663 -28.84 -28.46 4.03
N THR A 664 -29.07 -28.82 2.76
CA THR A 664 -28.01 -29.25 1.84
C THR A 664 -26.92 -28.20 1.70
N PHE A 665 -27.29 -26.93 1.58
CA PHE A 665 -26.35 -25.81 1.47
C PHE A 665 -25.49 -25.68 2.73
N ILE A 666 -26.12 -25.72 3.92
CA ILE A 666 -25.44 -25.62 5.21
C ILE A 666 -24.46 -26.77 5.43
N GLU A 667 -24.88 -28.01 5.13
CA GLU A 667 -24.04 -29.21 5.28
C GLU A 667 -22.79 -29.18 4.39
N ASN A 668 -22.87 -28.48 3.25
CA ASN A 668 -21.80 -28.44 2.25
C ASN A 668 -20.98 -27.12 2.24
N LEU A 669 -21.20 -26.18 3.17
CA LEU A 669 -20.51 -24.88 3.21
C LEU A 669 -18.98 -25.00 3.08
N GLU A 670 -18.37 -25.88 3.87
CA GLU A 670 -16.91 -26.07 3.85
C GLU A 670 -16.42 -26.66 2.53
N GLN A 671 -17.21 -27.54 1.89
CA GLN A 671 -16.85 -28.10 0.59
C GLN A 671 -16.94 -27.05 -0.52
N TYR A 672 -17.99 -26.24 -0.53
CA TYR A 672 -18.13 -25.13 -1.48
C TYR A 672 -17.02 -24.10 -1.32
N LYS A 673 -16.66 -23.77 -0.08
CA LYS A 673 -15.54 -22.87 0.21
C LYS A 673 -14.22 -23.41 -0.33
N LYS A 674 -13.92 -24.70 -0.09
CA LYS A 674 -12.75 -25.37 -0.67
C LYS A 674 -12.76 -25.34 -2.20
N ASN A 675 -13.92 -25.52 -2.83
CA ASN A 675 -14.02 -25.43 -4.29
C ASN A 675 -13.68 -24.02 -4.78
N ILE A 676 -14.20 -22.96 -4.14
CA ILE A 676 -13.85 -21.56 -4.47
C ILE A 676 -12.34 -21.33 -4.30
N GLN A 677 -11.76 -21.77 -3.19
CA GLN A 677 -10.34 -21.61 -2.88
C GLN A 677 -9.44 -22.29 -3.92
N ASN A 678 -9.80 -23.52 -4.32
CA ASN A 678 -9.00 -24.33 -5.23
C ASN A 678 -9.27 -24.06 -6.71
N ASP A 679 -10.35 -23.34 -7.04
CA ASP A 679 -10.68 -23.07 -8.44
C ASP A 679 -9.62 -22.20 -9.12
N THR A 680 -9.21 -22.64 -10.31
CA THR A 680 -8.30 -21.92 -11.21
C THR A 680 -8.89 -21.79 -12.62
N MET A 681 -10.05 -22.41 -12.88
CA MET A 681 -10.65 -22.54 -14.20
C MET A 681 -11.80 -21.55 -14.40
N PHE A 682 -12.69 -21.38 -13.42
CA PHE A 682 -13.92 -20.62 -13.63
C PHE A 682 -13.85 -19.19 -13.11
N LEU A 683 -13.29 -18.95 -11.92
CA LEU A 683 -13.38 -17.65 -11.24
C LEU A 683 -12.24 -16.69 -11.58
N PHE A 684 -12.57 -15.40 -11.61
CA PHE A 684 -11.63 -14.31 -11.42
C PHE A 684 -11.62 -13.91 -9.94
N LYS A 685 -10.62 -14.40 -9.18
CA LYS A 685 -10.48 -14.18 -7.73
C LYS A 685 -9.61 -12.97 -7.37
N GLU A 686 -9.44 -12.05 -8.31
CA GLU A 686 -8.58 -10.87 -8.20
C GLU A 686 -9.44 -9.60 -8.25
N ASN A 687 -8.90 -8.48 -7.75
CA ASN A 687 -9.55 -7.18 -7.90
C ASN A 687 -9.12 -6.55 -9.24
N GLY A 688 -10.08 -6.22 -10.10
CA GLY A 688 -9.80 -5.61 -11.41
C GLY A 688 -9.37 -4.15 -11.35
N HIS A 689 -9.48 -3.51 -10.18
CA HIS A 689 -9.25 -2.07 -9.97
C HIS A 689 -7.97 -1.54 -10.64
N ASP A 690 -6.80 -2.11 -10.32
CA ASP A 690 -5.52 -1.56 -10.77
C ASP A 690 -5.31 -1.71 -12.28
N SER A 691 -5.75 -2.85 -12.85
CA SER A 691 -5.73 -3.09 -14.28
C SER A 691 -6.61 -2.09 -15.04
N ILE A 692 -7.81 -1.79 -14.50
CA ILE A 692 -8.74 -0.83 -15.11
C ILE A 692 -8.20 0.60 -15.01
N ILE A 693 -7.66 1.00 -13.86
CA ILE A 693 -7.03 2.33 -13.70
C ILE A 693 -5.84 2.48 -14.63
N LYS A 694 -5.03 1.43 -14.83
CA LYS A 694 -3.93 1.44 -15.79
C LYS A 694 -4.42 1.73 -17.21
N GLU A 695 -5.52 1.10 -17.64
CA GLU A 695 -6.09 1.33 -18.97
C GLU A 695 -6.73 2.71 -19.11
N ILE A 696 -7.41 3.22 -18.09
CA ILE A 696 -7.92 4.59 -18.08
C ILE A 696 -6.76 5.59 -18.22
N ASN A 697 -5.69 5.41 -17.45
CA ASN A 697 -4.50 6.26 -17.51
C ASN A 697 -3.79 6.19 -18.86
N LYS A 698 -3.80 5.03 -19.52
CA LYS A 698 -3.28 4.89 -20.88
C LYS A 698 -4.09 5.72 -21.86
N MET A 699 -5.43 5.61 -21.84
CA MET A 699 -6.30 6.41 -22.71
C MET A 699 -6.13 7.92 -22.46
N LEU A 700 -6.01 8.35 -21.21
CA LEU A 700 -5.80 9.76 -20.86
C LEU A 700 -4.44 10.33 -21.37
N LYS A 701 -3.45 9.47 -21.61
CA LYS A 701 -2.14 9.83 -22.18
C LYS A 701 -2.16 9.86 -23.71
N GLU A 702 -2.88 8.96 -24.34
CA GLU A 702 -2.95 8.81 -25.81
C GLU A 702 -3.84 9.88 -26.48
N ASN A 703 -4.70 10.58 -25.72
CA ASN A 703 -5.56 11.68 -26.20
C ASN A 703 -4.91 13.07 -26.12
N ILE A 704 -3.57 13.14 -26.15
CA ILE A 704 -2.76 14.37 -26.29
C ILE A 704 -2.14 14.35 -27.68
#